data_AF-A0A166H7W4-F1
#
_entry.id   AF-A0A166H7W4-F1
#
_cell.length_a   1.000
_cell.length_b   1.000
_cell.length_c   1.000
_cell.angle_alpha   90.00
_cell.angle_beta   90.00
_cell.angle_gamma   90.00
#
_symmetry.space_group_name_H-M   'P 1'
#
loop_
_entity.id
_entity.type
_entity.pdbx_description
1 polymer ?
#
loop_
_entity_poly.entity_id
_entity_poly.type
_entity_poly.pdbx_seq_one_letter_code
_entity_poly.pdbx_strand_id
1 'polypeptide(L)'
;MSSTATETPPRKRRSVLAVTVVVVAVLVVAFFVFSGLYTDVLWYDQLGFLSVLTTQWAAAGGLFVIGFVAMAVPVFVSLLLAYRLRPVYAKLNSQIDRYQQVVEPLRRLATFGIPAVLGLFAGVSSATRWQTSLTFWNRTPSGTTDPQFGLDTSFYLFELPFYQSIVGFASAVLLISGFATLATGYLYGAIRVNGREIRVSKASRIQLAIIAALYLAVQAVSFWLDQYATLAQQGPRITGATYSTVNATIPGLQIVAGIAALVAVLFVVTAFIGRWRLPVIGTALLIVSSLLVGSLYPWIVQKFQVEPNERTLEQPFIQNNIDMTREAYGVSDVQVIPYDATTDAEPGALRSDAETTANIRILDPAVVTDAFSQLQQFRQYYKFGDAQNALDVDRYSIDGSTQDAVVGVRELNLSGLGANQTWYNQTLVYTHGYGLVAAYGNQRSADGEPVFIESGVPTTGDLGDYEPRIYFGENSPAYSIVGGDGSRDIELDYPSGTDGAQQTYTTFDGEGGPALDNVFKKLVYAIKFQSEQIFLSNGVNNDSQILYDRDPVQRVQKVAPYLKLDSDAYPTVVDGRVVWVVDGYTTSADYPYSEVQSLSQAIADTNTQQQFPTDDVNYIRNSVKATVDAYDGKVTLYSWDTEDPILQTWQKIFPTTVKPVSDMSAELLSHVRYPEDLFKVQRAVLGTYHVTDAGSFYSREDAWATPNDPTSGAATTAAATGTSLQPPYYLTLQTPDQEVPSYSLYSTYIPASVQGAQASRNVLTGYLVADSDAGSEAGTVADGYGTLRLLELPKDDTVPGPGQVQNAFTTDPTVANELNILSRGDTTVTRGNLLTLPVGGGLLYVQPIYVRSNGDTSFPLLQKVLVAFGDDIAFEDTLDAALDSLFGGDSGADAGDTGTPTTPSTGSDTGGTDTGGDAGGTTGGDAGGTGGVTGDPTALQQALNDARDALAAREAALKSGDLTAFAAADKQLTDALARALQNEGQ
;
A
#
# COMPACT_ATOMS: atom_id res chain seq x y z
N MET A 1 81.93 -20.97 -35.39
CA MET A 1 80.51 -21.15 -35.03
C MET A 1 79.98 -19.86 -34.42
N SER A 2 78.67 -19.65 -34.52
CA SER A 2 77.82 -18.54 -34.07
C SER A 2 78.39 -17.49 -33.10
N SER A 3 78.23 -16.22 -33.48
CA SER A 3 78.18 -15.09 -32.54
C SER A 3 76.72 -14.85 -32.12
N THR A 4 76.46 -14.57 -30.84
CA THR A 4 75.15 -14.21 -30.31
C THR A 4 75.10 -12.73 -29.94
N ALA A 5 74.38 -11.93 -30.73
CA ALA A 5 74.15 -10.51 -30.44
C ALA A 5 73.17 -10.33 -29.27
N THR A 6 73.37 -9.27 -28.48
CA THR A 6 72.53 -8.96 -27.32
C THR A 6 71.37 -8.05 -27.75
N GLU A 7 70.15 -8.59 -27.90
CA GLU A 7 68.98 -7.75 -28.13
C GLU A 7 68.67 -6.87 -26.92
N THR A 8 68.37 -5.60 -27.18
CA THR A 8 67.90 -4.65 -26.15
C THR A 8 66.37 -4.67 -26.12
N PRO A 9 65.72 -4.94 -24.97
CA PRO A 9 64.27 -5.06 -24.93
C PRO A 9 63.59 -3.73 -25.30
N PRO A 10 62.56 -3.74 -26.17
CA PRO A 10 61.93 -2.51 -26.63
C PRO A 10 61.22 -1.79 -25.47
N ARG A 11 61.54 -0.51 -25.27
CA ARG A 11 60.78 0.37 -24.37
C ARG A 11 59.33 0.41 -24.85
N LYS A 12 58.42 -0.27 -24.14
CA LYS A 12 56.96 -0.07 -24.30
C LYS A 12 56.63 1.40 -24.08
N ARG A 13 56.52 2.18 -25.16
CA ARG A 13 55.78 3.44 -25.16
C ARG A 13 54.37 3.10 -24.67
N ARG A 14 53.94 3.65 -23.53
CA ARG A 14 52.52 3.70 -23.19
C ARG A 14 51.85 4.41 -24.36
N SER A 15 50.95 3.73 -25.07
CA SER A 15 50.30 4.30 -26.24
C SER A 15 49.45 5.48 -25.79
N VAL A 16 49.79 6.68 -26.27
CA VAL A 16 49.04 7.91 -25.94
C VAL A 16 47.56 7.72 -26.23
N LEU A 17 47.25 7.08 -27.37
CA LEU A 17 45.89 6.70 -27.77
C LEU A 17 45.16 5.84 -26.73
N ALA A 18 45.82 4.90 -26.03
CA ALA A 18 45.16 4.13 -24.97
C ALA A 18 44.89 4.98 -23.72
N VAL A 19 45.78 5.93 -23.40
CA VAL A 19 45.54 6.90 -22.32
C VAL A 19 44.39 7.83 -22.70
N THR A 20 44.34 8.32 -23.94
CA THR A 20 43.23 9.13 -24.47
C THR A 20 41.90 8.37 -24.42
N VAL A 21 41.85 7.11 -24.86
CA VAL A 21 40.64 6.28 -24.79
C VAL A 21 40.18 6.06 -23.35
N VAL A 22 41.09 5.80 -22.40
CA VAL A 22 40.71 5.69 -20.98
C VAL A 22 40.21 7.03 -20.42
N VAL A 23 40.85 8.15 -20.75
CA VAL A 23 40.39 9.48 -20.31
C VAL A 23 39.01 9.82 -20.89
N VAL A 24 38.78 9.53 -22.18
CA VAL A 24 37.46 9.72 -22.82
C VAL A 24 36.41 8.81 -22.18
N ALA A 25 36.70 7.54 -21.93
CA ALA A 25 35.77 6.63 -21.26
C ALA A 25 35.42 7.11 -19.83
N VAL A 26 36.41 7.60 -19.06
CA VAL A 26 36.17 8.18 -17.73
C VAL A 26 35.34 9.46 -17.81
N LEU A 27 35.60 10.34 -18.79
CA LEU A 27 34.80 11.56 -19.00
C LEU A 27 33.37 11.24 -19.42
N VAL A 28 33.15 10.23 -20.28
CA VAL A 28 31.82 9.76 -20.67
C VAL A 28 31.07 9.21 -19.47
N VAL A 29 31.66 8.31 -18.68
CA VAL A 29 31.03 7.77 -17.45
C VAL A 29 30.75 8.88 -16.43
N ALA A 30 31.68 9.82 -16.24
CA ALA A 30 31.47 10.98 -15.37
C ALA A 30 30.34 11.88 -15.88
N PHE A 31 30.16 12.03 -17.19
CA PHE A 31 29.07 12.80 -17.77
C PHE A 31 27.72 12.09 -17.66
N PHE A 32 27.66 10.76 -17.81
CA PHE A 32 26.44 9.98 -17.50
C PHE A 32 26.01 10.16 -16.02
N VAL A 33 26.95 10.03 -15.08
CA VAL A 33 26.68 10.25 -13.64
C VAL A 33 26.25 11.69 -13.35
N PHE A 34 26.94 12.67 -13.93
CA PHE A 34 26.54 14.08 -13.84
C PHE A 34 25.15 14.32 -14.41
N SER A 35 24.82 13.71 -15.55
CA SER A 35 23.52 13.87 -16.23
C SER A 35 22.38 13.42 -15.32
N GLY A 36 22.51 12.25 -14.69
CA GLY A 36 21.54 11.78 -13.68
C GLY A 36 21.36 12.80 -12.56
N LEU A 37 22.43 13.06 -11.81
CA LEU A 37 22.41 13.99 -10.67
C LEU A 37 21.86 15.38 -11.02
N TYR A 38 22.16 15.90 -12.21
CA TYR A 38 21.66 17.21 -12.65
C TYR A 38 20.18 17.18 -13.04
N THR A 39 19.68 16.11 -13.68
CA THR A 39 18.24 15.95 -13.91
C THR A 39 17.46 15.75 -12.61
N ASP A 40 18.07 15.11 -11.61
CA ASP A 40 17.43 14.94 -10.31
C ASP A 40 17.33 16.31 -9.61
N VAL A 41 18.40 17.11 -9.60
CA VAL A 41 18.36 18.50 -9.12
C VAL A 41 17.25 19.31 -9.81
N LEU A 42 17.14 19.25 -11.15
CA LEU A 42 16.10 19.99 -11.88
C LEU A 42 14.66 19.55 -11.52
N TRP A 43 14.45 18.28 -11.21
CA TRP A 43 13.14 17.71 -10.83
C TRP A 43 12.72 18.12 -9.42
N TYR A 44 13.63 17.99 -8.44
CA TYR A 44 13.35 18.43 -7.07
C TYR A 44 13.25 19.96 -6.96
N ASP A 45 13.92 20.72 -7.85
CA ASP A 45 13.79 22.19 -7.93
C ASP A 45 12.42 22.60 -8.48
N GLN A 46 11.94 21.96 -9.57
CA GLN A 46 10.60 22.20 -10.13
C GLN A 46 9.48 21.85 -9.13
N LEU A 47 9.60 20.76 -8.37
CA LEU A 47 8.63 20.42 -7.32
C LEU A 47 8.78 21.27 -6.03
N GLY A 48 9.85 22.05 -5.87
CA GLY A 48 10.15 22.81 -4.65
C GLY A 48 10.77 22.00 -3.50
N PHE A 49 10.99 20.69 -3.66
CA PHE A 49 11.59 19.79 -2.66
C PHE A 49 13.13 19.67 -2.77
N LEU A 50 13.83 20.61 -3.41
CA LEU A 50 15.31 20.60 -3.53
C LEU A 50 16.03 20.54 -2.17
N SER A 51 15.38 21.01 -1.10
CA SER A 51 15.83 20.86 0.29
C SER A 51 16.01 19.39 0.71
N VAL A 52 15.16 18.47 0.22
CA VAL A 52 15.23 17.03 0.53
C VAL A 52 16.49 16.43 -0.09
N LEU A 53 16.65 16.58 -1.41
CA LEU A 53 17.78 16.05 -2.16
C LEU A 53 19.13 16.59 -1.63
N THR A 54 19.22 17.91 -1.43
CA THR A 54 20.45 18.56 -0.95
C THR A 54 20.79 18.18 0.49
N THR A 55 19.81 18.03 1.38
CA THR A 55 20.01 17.56 2.76
C THR A 55 20.44 16.10 2.79
N GLN A 56 19.80 15.23 2.00
CA GLN A 56 20.18 13.82 1.86
C GLN A 56 21.63 13.68 1.38
N TRP A 57 22.00 14.40 0.31
CA TRP A 57 23.36 14.38 -0.23
C TRP A 57 24.39 14.99 0.73
N ALA A 58 24.05 16.06 1.46
CA ALA A 58 24.92 16.65 2.47
C ALA A 58 25.16 15.70 3.65
N ALA A 59 24.11 15.03 4.14
CA ALA A 59 24.21 14.05 5.22
C ALA A 59 24.99 12.80 4.80
N ALA A 60 24.64 12.19 3.67
CA ALA A 60 25.33 11.03 3.12
C ALA A 60 26.79 11.33 2.76
N GLY A 61 27.08 12.50 2.18
CA GLY A 61 28.42 12.96 1.86
C GLY A 61 29.26 13.29 3.12
N GLY A 62 28.64 13.88 4.14
CA GLY A 62 29.26 14.10 5.45
C GLY A 62 29.64 12.79 6.12
N LEU A 63 28.72 11.84 6.19
CA LEU A 63 28.97 10.50 6.73
C LEU A 63 29.97 9.69 5.89
N PHE A 64 29.99 9.86 4.57
CA PHE A 64 31.03 9.29 3.71
C PHE A 64 32.42 9.78 4.12
N VAL A 65 32.61 11.09 4.30
CA VAL A 65 33.89 11.66 4.73
C VAL A 65 34.25 11.22 6.15
N ILE A 66 33.28 11.21 7.07
CA ILE A 66 33.49 10.74 8.46
C ILE A 66 33.92 9.27 8.47
N GLY A 67 33.17 8.37 7.80
CA GLY A 67 33.48 6.94 7.69
C GLY A 67 34.81 6.67 7.00
N PHE A 68 35.11 7.41 5.92
CA PHE A 68 36.40 7.34 5.23
C PHE A 68 37.55 7.68 6.18
N VAL A 69 37.50 8.82 6.88
CA VAL A 69 38.56 9.26 7.79
C VAL A 69 38.68 8.34 9.00
N ALA A 70 37.54 7.95 9.60
CA ALA A 70 37.49 7.11 10.79
C ALA A 70 37.97 5.67 10.56
N MET A 71 37.91 5.15 9.33
CA MET A 71 38.57 3.89 8.95
C MET A 71 40.00 4.10 8.46
N ALA A 72 40.23 5.03 7.54
CA ALA A 72 41.53 5.20 6.88
C ALA A 72 42.62 5.67 7.85
N VAL A 73 42.31 6.58 8.79
CA VAL A 73 43.34 7.13 9.71
C VAL A 73 43.82 6.07 10.71
N PRO A 74 42.97 5.33 11.45
CA PRO A 74 43.44 4.29 12.36
C PRO A 74 44.19 3.15 11.66
N VAL A 75 43.72 2.69 10.50
CA VAL A 75 44.39 1.63 9.73
C VAL A 75 45.73 2.13 9.16
N PHE A 76 45.81 3.38 8.67
CA PHE A 76 47.08 3.99 8.26
C PHE A 76 48.07 4.10 9.43
N VAL A 77 47.61 4.58 10.59
CA VAL A 77 48.42 4.67 11.81
C VAL A 77 48.90 3.29 12.26
N SER A 78 48.05 2.25 12.17
CA SER A 78 48.44 0.89 12.56
C SER A 78 49.55 0.32 11.65
N LEU A 79 49.41 0.47 10.32
CA LEU A 79 50.44 0.08 9.35
C LEU A 79 51.74 0.87 9.56
N LEU A 80 51.64 2.19 9.75
CA LEU A 80 52.79 3.08 9.92
C LEU A 80 53.58 2.75 11.20
N LEU A 81 52.90 2.55 12.33
CA LEU A 81 53.54 2.16 13.60
C LEU A 81 54.17 0.77 13.49
N ALA A 82 53.46 -0.21 12.95
CA ALA A 82 53.97 -1.58 12.81
C ALA A 82 55.22 -1.65 11.91
N TYR A 83 55.27 -0.87 10.83
CA TYR A 83 56.45 -0.78 9.95
C TYR A 83 57.59 0.08 10.55
N ARG A 84 57.28 1.22 11.20
CA ARG A 84 58.28 2.14 11.77
C ARG A 84 58.98 1.54 12.99
N LEU A 85 58.29 0.72 13.78
CA LEU A 85 58.80 0.14 15.02
C LEU A 85 59.37 -1.29 14.84
N ARG A 86 59.61 -1.72 13.60
CA ARG A 86 60.17 -3.05 13.29
C ARG A 86 61.63 -3.20 13.76
N PRO A 87 62.09 -4.40 14.16
CA PRO A 87 63.47 -4.64 14.55
C PRO A 87 64.41 -4.60 13.34
N VAL A 88 65.36 -3.65 13.33
CA VAL A 88 66.26 -3.37 12.19
C VAL A 88 67.18 -4.54 11.82
N TYR A 89 67.57 -5.37 12.79
CA TYR A 89 68.48 -6.51 12.58
C TYR A 89 67.70 -7.84 12.53
N ALA A 90 67.03 -8.09 11.41
CA ALA A 90 66.31 -9.32 11.13
C ALA A 90 66.93 -10.06 9.93
N LYS A 91 67.56 -11.21 10.17
CA LYS A 91 67.68 -12.26 9.15
C LYS A 91 66.38 -13.06 9.16
N LEU A 92 65.71 -13.16 8.01
CA LEU A 92 64.48 -13.93 7.83
C LEU A 92 64.77 -15.29 7.17
N ASN A 93 63.72 -16.10 7.00
CA ASN A 93 63.78 -17.33 6.20
C ASN A 93 63.65 -16.98 4.70
N SER A 94 64.38 -17.71 3.85
CA SER A 94 64.49 -17.46 2.41
C SER A 94 63.17 -17.47 1.61
N GLN A 95 62.11 -18.08 2.16
CA GLN A 95 60.76 -18.00 1.58
C GLN A 95 60.11 -16.62 1.79
N ILE A 96 60.33 -15.97 2.93
CA ILE A 96 59.75 -14.65 3.24
C ILE A 96 60.52 -13.54 2.50
N ASP A 97 61.85 -13.69 2.36
CA ASP A 97 62.68 -12.77 1.57
C ASP A 97 62.16 -12.61 0.12
N ARG A 98 61.66 -13.69 -0.51
CA ARG A 98 61.04 -13.62 -1.84
C ARG A 98 59.74 -12.82 -1.86
N TYR A 99 58.89 -12.95 -0.85
CA TYR A 99 57.67 -12.14 -0.74
C TYR A 99 58.00 -10.66 -0.45
N GLN A 100 58.98 -10.39 0.41
CA GLN A 100 59.47 -9.02 0.64
C GLN A 100 59.99 -8.39 -0.65
N GLN A 101 60.77 -9.10 -1.48
CA GLN A 101 61.27 -8.56 -2.76
C GLN A 101 60.17 -8.12 -3.74
N VAL A 102 58.97 -8.71 -3.67
CA VAL A 102 57.81 -8.31 -4.49
C VAL A 102 57.01 -7.17 -3.84
N VAL A 103 56.94 -7.13 -2.51
CA VAL A 103 56.13 -6.14 -1.75
C VAL A 103 56.89 -4.84 -1.44
N GLU A 104 58.22 -4.88 -1.26
CA GLU A 104 59.04 -3.70 -0.92
C GLU A 104 58.91 -2.53 -1.93
N PRO A 105 58.84 -2.76 -3.26
CA PRO A 105 58.58 -1.69 -4.24
C PRO A 105 57.17 -1.10 -4.12
N LEU A 106 56.17 -1.94 -3.85
CA LEU A 106 54.77 -1.53 -3.68
C LEU A 106 54.48 -0.97 -2.28
N ARG A 107 55.40 -1.12 -1.31
CA ARG A 107 55.19 -0.80 0.11
C ARG A 107 54.53 0.55 0.35
N ARG A 108 55.03 1.64 -0.27
CA ARG A 108 54.42 2.97 -0.13
C ARG A 108 52.98 3.01 -0.65
N LEU A 109 52.74 2.38 -1.80
CA LEU A 109 51.41 2.29 -2.41
C LEU A 109 50.47 1.42 -1.56
N ALA A 110 50.97 0.36 -0.90
CA ALA A 110 50.20 -0.43 0.06
C ALA A 110 49.88 0.36 1.35
N THR A 111 50.85 1.08 1.93
CA THR A 111 50.64 1.84 3.18
C THR A 111 49.60 2.95 3.05
N PHE A 112 49.48 3.60 1.89
CA PHE A 112 48.42 4.60 1.65
C PHE A 112 47.17 4.01 0.97
N GLY A 113 47.35 3.06 0.05
CA GLY A 113 46.27 2.48 -0.74
C GLY A 113 45.35 1.53 0.03
N ILE A 114 45.90 0.71 0.94
CA ILE A 114 45.05 -0.20 1.75
C ILE A 114 44.11 0.60 2.67
N PRO A 115 44.59 1.58 3.46
CA PRO A 115 43.68 2.42 4.25
C PRO A 115 42.74 3.27 3.41
N ALA A 116 43.16 3.76 2.23
CA ALA A 116 42.27 4.51 1.34
C ALA A 116 41.14 3.63 0.78
N VAL A 117 41.43 2.42 0.31
CA VAL A 117 40.40 1.49 -0.21
C VAL A 117 39.45 1.04 0.89
N LEU A 118 39.96 0.70 2.07
CA LEU A 118 39.12 0.37 3.24
C LEU A 118 38.29 1.58 3.71
N GLY A 119 38.87 2.78 3.63
CA GLY A 119 38.17 4.05 3.85
C GLY A 119 37.03 4.28 2.86
N LEU A 120 37.22 3.99 1.57
CA LEU A 120 36.14 4.12 0.58
C LEU A 120 34.96 3.20 0.90
N PHE A 121 35.22 1.92 1.22
CA PHE A 121 34.16 0.99 1.63
C PHE A 121 33.47 1.43 2.93
N ALA A 122 34.23 1.87 3.93
CA ALA A 122 33.69 2.37 5.19
C ALA A 122 32.89 3.68 5.02
N GLY A 123 33.32 4.56 4.12
CA GLY A 123 32.59 5.77 3.75
C GLY A 123 31.25 5.46 3.11
N VAL A 124 31.22 4.60 2.08
CA VAL A 124 29.97 4.15 1.44
C VAL A 124 29.03 3.48 2.47
N SER A 125 29.57 2.61 3.32
CA SER A 125 28.81 1.93 4.38
C SER A 125 28.35 2.86 5.53
N SER A 126 28.90 4.07 5.63
CA SER A 126 28.44 5.10 6.57
C SER A 126 27.42 6.03 5.94
N ALA A 127 27.57 6.33 4.64
CA ALA A 127 26.67 7.19 3.87
C ALA A 127 25.21 6.66 3.85
N THR A 128 25.03 5.34 3.88
CA THR A 128 23.70 4.72 3.96
C THR A 128 23.00 4.94 5.30
N ARG A 129 23.73 5.26 6.38
CA ARG A 129 23.18 5.51 7.74
C ARG A 129 22.77 6.97 7.96
N TRP A 130 22.45 7.69 6.89
CA TRP A 130 22.09 9.11 6.94
C TRP A 130 20.79 9.35 7.73
N GLN A 131 19.78 8.49 7.55
CA GLN A 131 18.50 8.59 8.29
C GLN A 131 18.73 8.47 9.80
N THR A 132 19.30 7.35 10.27
CA THR A 132 19.63 7.10 11.70
C THR A 132 20.48 8.20 12.33
N SER A 133 21.34 8.86 11.53
CA SER A 133 22.16 9.96 12.01
C SER A 133 21.37 11.26 12.13
N LEU A 134 20.54 11.61 11.13
CA LEU A 134 19.72 12.83 11.17
C LEU A 134 18.61 12.73 12.22
N THR A 135 17.95 11.58 12.35
CA THR A 135 16.92 11.38 13.38
C THR A 135 17.52 11.49 14.78
N PHE A 136 18.68 10.88 15.05
CA PHE A 136 19.39 11.05 16.32
C PHE A 136 19.63 12.53 16.68
N TRP A 137 20.12 13.34 15.74
CA TRP A 137 20.43 14.76 16.00
C TRP A 137 19.19 15.65 16.16
N ASN A 138 18.04 15.28 15.57
CA ASN A 138 16.82 16.08 15.55
C ASN A 138 15.66 15.47 16.37
N ARG A 139 15.92 14.37 17.08
CA ARG A 139 14.92 13.53 17.76
C ARG A 139 13.92 14.27 18.63
N THR A 140 12.78 13.62 18.82
CA THR A 140 11.68 14.11 19.66
C THR A 140 11.36 13.08 20.74
N PRO A 141 11.24 13.47 22.02
CA PRO A 141 10.68 12.59 23.05
C PRO A 141 9.28 12.14 22.65
N SER A 142 8.91 10.90 22.97
CA SER A 142 7.55 10.39 22.76
C SER A 142 6.62 10.67 23.95
N GLY A 143 7.16 10.90 25.14
CA GLY A 143 6.38 11.02 26.39
C GLY A 143 6.04 9.66 27.01
N THR A 144 5.85 8.61 26.19
CA THR A 144 5.66 7.23 26.63
C THR A 144 6.99 6.59 27.04
N THR A 145 7.03 5.88 28.17
CA THR A 145 8.26 5.24 28.71
C THR A 145 8.17 3.72 28.71
N ASP A 146 9.29 3.05 28.44
CA ASP A 146 9.39 1.60 28.52
C ASP A 146 9.17 1.08 29.97
N PRO A 147 8.44 -0.03 30.17
CA PRO A 147 8.07 -0.52 31.50
C PRO A 147 9.19 -1.23 32.28
N GLN A 148 10.39 -1.39 31.71
CA GLN A 148 11.48 -2.21 32.28
C GLN A 148 12.72 -1.38 32.70
N PHE A 149 13.09 -0.34 31.95
CA PHE A 149 14.18 0.58 32.28
C PHE A 149 13.68 2.00 32.58
N GLY A 150 12.43 2.35 32.24
CA GLY A 150 11.86 3.68 32.47
C GLY A 150 12.45 4.75 31.55
N LEU A 151 12.89 4.36 30.35
CA LEU A 151 13.39 5.27 29.31
C LEU A 151 12.25 5.63 28.35
N ASP A 152 12.19 6.90 27.93
CA ASP A 152 11.27 7.36 26.87
C ASP A 152 11.48 6.55 25.58
N THR A 153 10.41 6.15 24.87
CA THR A 153 10.54 5.23 23.72
C THR A 153 11.35 5.82 22.57
N SER A 154 11.51 7.15 22.50
CA SER A 154 12.44 7.82 21.58
C SER A 154 13.92 7.43 21.76
N PHE A 155 14.31 6.93 22.94
CA PHE A 155 15.64 6.32 23.14
C PHE A 155 15.83 5.11 22.22
N TYR A 156 14.81 4.25 22.11
CA TYR A 156 14.85 3.06 21.28
C TYR A 156 14.69 3.42 19.80
N LEU A 157 13.80 4.36 19.46
CA LEU A 157 13.56 4.80 18.08
C LEU A 157 14.75 5.56 17.46
N PHE A 158 15.53 6.32 18.25
CA PHE A 158 16.54 7.25 17.69
C PHE A 158 17.94 7.16 18.32
N GLU A 159 18.08 6.85 19.62
CA GLU A 159 19.39 6.84 20.29
C GLU A 159 20.11 5.48 20.20
N LEU A 160 19.41 4.39 20.51
CA LEU A 160 19.98 3.05 20.57
C LEU A 160 20.54 2.57 19.21
N PRO A 161 19.82 2.70 18.07
CA PRO A 161 20.35 2.30 16.76
C PRO A 161 21.57 3.14 16.35
N PHE A 162 21.60 4.43 16.72
CA PHE A 162 22.74 5.31 16.48
C PHE A 162 23.97 4.89 17.30
N TYR A 163 23.81 4.64 18.61
CA TYR A 163 24.90 4.18 19.47
C TYR A 163 25.43 2.80 19.06
N GLN A 164 24.54 1.85 18.73
CA GLN A 164 24.93 0.56 18.18
C GLN A 164 25.71 0.71 16.85
N SER A 165 25.29 1.62 15.96
CA SER A 165 26.01 1.87 14.70
C SER A 165 27.45 2.34 14.93
N ILE A 166 27.68 3.22 15.93
CA ILE A 166 29.01 3.71 16.31
C ILE A 166 29.84 2.56 16.91
N VAL A 167 29.27 1.75 17.80
CA VAL A 167 29.96 0.63 18.46
C VAL A 167 30.34 -0.47 17.46
N GLY A 168 29.44 -0.80 16.53
CA GLY A 168 29.72 -1.72 15.42
C GLY A 168 30.81 -1.21 14.48
N PHE A 169 30.73 0.06 14.07
CA PHE A 169 31.74 0.69 13.22
C PHE A 169 33.12 0.74 13.91
N ALA A 170 33.18 1.18 15.17
CA ALA A 170 34.41 1.20 15.95
C ALA A 170 35.02 -0.20 16.14
N SER A 171 34.18 -1.22 16.36
CA SER A 171 34.60 -2.62 16.42
C SER A 171 35.26 -3.07 15.11
N ALA A 172 34.66 -2.76 13.96
CA ALA A 172 35.21 -3.07 12.64
C ALA A 172 36.56 -2.37 12.39
N VAL A 173 36.66 -1.06 12.69
CA VAL A 173 37.91 -0.28 12.58
C VAL A 173 39.03 -0.89 13.42
N LEU A 174 38.72 -1.30 14.66
CA LEU A 174 39.70 -1.87 15.59
C LEU A 174 40.13 -3.28 15.17
N LEU A 175 39.21 -4.14 14.72
CA LEU A 175 39.54 -5.47 14.18
C LEU A 175 40.43 -5.37 12.94
N ILE A 176 40.06 -4.53 11.97
CA ILE A 176 40.84 -4.31 10.73
C ILE A 176 42.22 -3.72 11.06
N SER A 177 42.31 -2.77 11.99
CA SER A 177 43.58 -2.23 12.49
C SER A 177 44.43 -3.30 13.18
N GLY A 178 43.81 -4.24 13.88
CA GLY A 178 44.44 -5.42 14.49
C GLY A 178 45.02 -6.37 13.45
N PHE A 179 44.22 -6.78 12.45
CA PHE A 179 44.68 -7.61 11.34
C PHE A 179 45.80 -6.94 10.52
N ALA A 180 45.68 -5.65 10.22
CA ALA A 180 46.71 -4.85 9.55
C ALA A 180 48.03 -4.83 10.37
N THR A 181 47.94 -4.73 11.70
CA THR A 181 49.10 -4.81 12.61
C THR A 181 49.72 -6.21 12.62
N LEU A 182 48.91 -7.27 12.67
CA LEU A 182 49.37 -8.66 12.65
C LEU A 182 50.07 -9.01 11.32
N ALA A 183 49.45 -8.70 10.19
CA ALA A 183 49.99 -8.96 8.85
C ALA A 183 51.30 -8.22 8.63
N THR A 184 51.37 -6.92 8.96
CA THR A 184 52.60 -6.12 8.87
C THR A 184 53.68 -6.63 9.82
N GLY A 185 53.31 -7.01 11.04
CA GLY A 185 54.22 -7.57 12.05
C GLY A 185 54.83 -8.90 11.61
N TYR A 186 54.06 -9.77 10.98
CA TYR A 186 54.53 -11.03 10.40
C TYR A 186 55.42 -10.79 9.18
N LEU A 187 54.95 -10.01 8.19
CA LEU A 187 55.65 -9.78 6.92
C LEU A 187 57.01 -9.10 7.11
N TYR A 188 57.15 -8.19 8.08
CA TYR A 188 58.42 -7.53 8.43
C TYR A 188 59.17 -8.18 9.61
N GLY A 189 58.84 -9.43 9.98
CA GLY A 189 59.63 -10.24 10.91
C GLY A 189 59.68 -9.70 12.36
N ALA A 190 58.70 -8.89 12.75
CA ALA A 190 58.48 -8.42 14.11
C ALA A 190 57.61 -9.40 14.95
N ILE A 191 56.90 -10.30 14.27
CA ILE A 191 56.30 -11.54 14.78
C ILE A 191 57.02 -12.69 14.07
N ARG A 192 57.55 -13.67 14.81
CA ARG A 192 58.24 -14.84 14.25
C ARG A 192 57.75 -16.13 14.90
N VAL A 193 57.60 -17.18 14.10
CA VAL A 193 57.25 -18.53 14.55
C VAL A 193 58.44 -19.44 14.27
N ASN A 194 59.19 -19.78 15.31
CA ASN A 194 60.37 -20.66 15.24
C ASN A 194 60.03 -21.99 15.91
N GLY A 195 59.50 -22.95 15.13
CA GLY A 195 59.04 -24.23 15.65
C GLY A 195 57.87 -24.02 16.61
N ARG A 196 58.07 -24.33 17.90
CA ARG A 196 57.06 -24.15 18.96
C ARG A 196 57.17 -22.82 19.73
N GLU A 197 58.17 -21.97 19.42
CA GLU A 197 58.28 -20.63 20.01
C GLU A 197 57.74 -19.54 19.07
N ILE A 198 56.80 -18.74 19.58
CA ILE A 198 56.36 -17.49 18.95
C ILE A 198 57.07 -16.32 19.66
N ARG A 199 57.84 -15.52 18.93
CA ARG A 199 58.52 -14.32 19.46
C ARG A 199 57.96 -13.06 18.80
N VAL A 200 57.47 -12.13 19.63
CA VAL A 200 56.86 -10.86 19.21
C VAL A 200 57.71 -9.70 19.73
N SER A 201 57.95 -8.68 18.90
CA SER A 201 58.71 -7.47 19.28
C SER A 201 58.02 -6.69 20.40
N LYS A 202 58.78 -5.95 21.23
CA LYS A 202 58.22 -5.11 22.31
C LYS A 202 57.19 -4.12 21.76
N ALA A 203 57.45 -3.52 20.60
CA ALA A 203 56.58 -2.51 20.00
C ALA A 203 55.30 -3.12 19.41
N SER A 204 55.43 -4.19 18.60
CA SER A 204 54.27 -4.91 18.05
C SER A 204 53.39 -5.46 19.17
N ARG A 205 53.98 -5.91 20.28
CA ARG A 205 53.26 -6.29 21.50
C ARG A 205 52.45 -5.14 22.10
N ILE A 206 53.07 -3.97 22.29
CA ILE A 206 52.40 -2.78 22.83
C ILE A 206 51.22 -2.40 21.92
N GLN A 207 51.44 -2.33 20.61
CA GLN A 207 50.42 -1.95 19.64
C GLN A 207 49.24 -2.94 19.61
N LEU A 208 49.51 -4.24 19.54
CA LEU A 208 48.45 -5.27 19.56
C LEU A 208 47.70 -5.31 20.89
N ALA A 209 48.39 -5.11 22.02
CA ALA A 209 47.74 -5.04 23.33
C ALA A 209 46.85 -3.79 23.47
N ILE A 210 47.26 -2.63 22.94
CA ILE A 210 46.42 -1.42 22.95
C ILE A 210 45.19 -1.61 22.04
N ILE A 211 45.35 -2.17 20.83
CA ILE A 211 44.22 -2.44 19.95
C ILE A 211 43.25 -3.45 20.57
N ALA A 212 43.75 -4.51 21.21
CA ALA A 212 42.93 -5.48 21.93
C ALA A 212 42.21 -4.88 23.15
N ALA A 213 42.88 -3.97 23.88
CA ALA A 213 42.25 -3.24 24.99
C ALA A 213 41.11 -2.33 24.50
N LEU A 214 41.34 -1.55 23.44
CA LEU A 214 40.31 -0.69 22.85
C LEU A 214 39.15 -1.53 22.29
N TYR A 215 39.44 -2.65 21.63
CA TYR A 215 38.41 -3.56 21.11
C TYR A 215 37.52 -4.10 22.24
N LEU A 216 38.12 -4.64 23.33
CA LEU A 216 37.34 -5.15 24.45
C LEU A 216 36.63 -4.06 25.26
N ALA A 217 37.12 -2.81 25.26
CA ALA A 217 36.38 -1.68 25.81
C ALA A 217 35.15 -1.32 24.96
N VAL A 218 35.26 -1.33 23.63
CA VAL A 218 34.10 -1.13 22.73
C VAL A 218 33.10 -2.29 22.85
N GLN A 219 33.57 -3.54 22.97
CA GLN A 219 32.70 -4.69 23.21
C GLN A 219 32.03 -4.66 24.59
N ALA A 220 32.70 -4.12 25.62
CA ALA A 220 32.05 -3.88 26.92
C ALA A 220 30.90 -2.86 26.83
N VAL A 221 31.04 -1.83 25.98
CA VAL A 221 29.94 -0.89 25.67
C VAL A 221 28.85 -1.58 24.83
N SER A 222 29.21 -2.46 23.88
CA SER A 222 28.22 -3.27 23.15
C SER A 222 27.35 -4.06 24.11
N PHE A 223 27.94 -4.92 24.96
CA PHE A 223 27.17 -5.73 25.92
C PHE A 223 26.34 -4.89 26.91
N TRP A 224 26.71 -3.62 27.15
CA TRP A 224 25.87 -2.70 27.93
C TRP A 224 24.69 -2.12 27.12
N LEU A 225 24.82 -1.90 25.82
CA LEU A 225 23.73 -1.44 24.94
C LEU A 225 22.80 -2.60 24.53
N ASP A 226 23.36 -3.79 24.34
CA ASP A 226 22.65 -5.01 23.94
C ASP A 226 21.53 -5.38 24.94
N GLN A 227 21.62 -4.94 26.21
CA GLN A 227 20.59 -5.16 27.22
C GLN A 227 19.27 -4.44 26.89
N TYR A 228 19.33 -3.23 26.32
CA TYR A 228 18.14 -2.46 25.93
C TYR A 228 17.50 -3.05 24.67
N ALA A 229 18.32 -3.54 23.74
CA ALA A 229 17.86 -4.20 22.52
C ALA A 229 17.02 -5.46 22.81
N THR A 230 17.13 -6.07 23.99
CA THR A 230 16.26 -7.19 24.39
C THR A 230 14.78 -6.83 24.47
N LEU A 231 14.41 -5.54 24.55
CA LEU A 231 13.01 -5.12 24.55
C LEU A 231 12.35 -5.16 23.18
N ALA A 232 13.10 -5.15 22.08
CA ALA A 232 12.57 -5.24 20.70
C ALA A 232 12.90 -6.58 20.02
N GLN A 233 13.42 -7.56 20.77
CA GLN A 233 13.75 -8.89 20.24
C GLN A 233 12.53 -9.80 20.21
N GLN A 234 12.17 -10.30 19.03
CA GLN A 234 11.07 -11.25 18.85
C GLN A 234 11.38 -12.57 19.57
N GLY A 235 10.48 -13.01 20.45
CA GLY A 235 10.57 -14.25 21.21
C GLY A 235 9.61 -15.34 20.72
N PRO A 236 9.58 -16.53 21.35
CA PRO A 236 8.73 -17.65 20.93
C PRO A 236 7.22 -17.48 21.20
N ARG A 237 6.81 -16.40 21.88
CA ARG A 237 5.43 -16.11 22.30
C ARG A 237 5.06 -14.63 22.20
N ILE A 238 6.01 -13.77 22.55
CA ILE A 238 5.89 -12.31 22.58
C ILE A 238 7.23 -11.71 22.16
N THR A 239 7.20 -10.49 21.66
CA THR A 239 8.38 -9.64 21.47
C THR A 239 8.74 -8.93 22.78
N GLY A 240 10.04 -8.83 23.05
CA GLY A 240 10.58 -8.15 24.21
C GLY A 240 11.01 -9.06 25.36
N ALA A 241 11.41 -8.43 26.47
CA ALA A 241 12.12 -9.12 27.54
C ALA A 241 11.17 -9.88 28.49
N THR A 242 11.16 -11.20 28.32
CA THR A 242 10.56 -12.22 29.20
C THR A 242 11.17 -12.27 30.61
N TYR A 243 10.57 -13.02 31.53
CA TYR A 243 11.07 -13.24 32.89
C TYR A 243 12.52 -13.75 32.89
N SER A 244 12.86 -14.72 32.05
CA SER A 244 14.24 -15.21 31.92
C SER A 244 15.19 -14.18 31.32
N THR A 245 14.70 -13.31 30.43
CA THR A 245 15.48 -12.21 29.86
C THR A 245 15.80 -11.16 30.93
N VAL A 246 14.82 -10.73 31.71
CA VAL A 246 14.96 -9.73 32.78
C VAL A 246 15.76 -10.25 33.97
N ASN A 247 15.53 -11.50 34.40
CA ASN A 247 16.17 -12.04 35.61
C ASN A 247 17.50 -12.76 35.35
N ALA A 248 17.83 -13.11 34.10
CA ALA A 248 19.09 -13.79 33.77
C ALA A 248 19.88 -13.13 32.62
N THR A 249 19.26 -12.82 31.48
CA THR A 249 19.98 -12.31 30.30
C THR A 249 20.51 -10.90 30.51
N ILE A 250 19.69 -9.95 30.97
CA ILE A 250 20.08 -8.55 31.23
C ILE A 250 21.19 -8.46 32.31
N PRO A 251 21.03 -9.05 33.52
CA PRO A 251 22.12 -9.12 34.50
C PRO A 251 23.37 -9.84 33.96
N GLY A 252 23.16 -10.84 33.10
CA GLY A 252 24.24 -11.57 32.45
C GLY A 252 25.07 -10.71 31.50
N LEU A 253 24.43 -9.92 30.65
CA LEU A 253 25.07 -8.94 29.77
C LEU A 253 25.86 -7.89 30.56
N GLN A 254 25.29 -7.36 31.65
CA GLN A 254 25.99 -6.43 32.55
C GLN A 254 27.26 -7.06 33.17
N ILE A 255 27.21 -8.32 33.60
CA ILE A 255 28.37 -9.07 34.11
C ILE A 255 29.43 -9.26 33.01
N VAL A 256 29.02 -9.65 31.81
CA VAL A 256 29.93 -9.86 30.66
C VAL A 256 30.59 -8.54 30.23
N ALA A 257 29.85 -7.42 30.23
CA ALA A 257 30.38 -6.07 30.02
C ALA A 257 31.47 -5.72 31.05
N GLY A 258 31.19 -5.97 32.34
CA GLY A 258 32.16 -5.77 33.43
C GLY A 258 33.43 -6.60 33.29
N ILE A 259 33.30 -7.87 32.88
CA ILE A 259 34.46 -8.75 32.60
C ILE A 259 35.23 -8.23 31.38
N ALA A 260 34.56 -7.83 30.30
CA ALA A 260 35.20 -7.29 29.10
C ALA A 260 36.02 -6.02 29.40
N ALA A 261 35.47 -5.10 30.20
CA ALA A 261 36.18 -3.93 30.69
C ALA A 261 37.41 -4.29 31.56
N LEU A 262 37.30 -5.29 32.44
CA LEU A 262 38.43 -5.77 33.24
C LEU A 262 39.54 -6.38 32.36
N VAL A 263 39.18 -7.17 31.34
CA VAL A 263 40.15 -7.78 30.42
C VAL A 263 40.78 -6.71 29.51
N ALA A 264 40.05 -5.66 29.12
CA ALA A 264 40.63 -4.49 28.46
C ALA A 264 41.74 -3.84 29.32
N VAL A 265 41.50 -3.65 30.62
CA VAL A 265 42.52 -3.15 31.57
C VAL A 265 43.72 -4.11 31.67
N LEU A 266 43.50 -5.44 31.70
CA LEU A 266 44.59 -6.42 31.67
C LEU A 266 45.45 -6.33 30.38
N PHE A 267 44.85 -5.97 29.25
CA PHE A 267 45.59 -5.70 28.01
C PHE A 267 46.41 -4.40 28.09
N VAL A 268 45.85 -3.31 28.63
CA VAL A 268 46.61 -2.07 28.89
C VAL A 268 47.83 -2.34 29.78
N VAL A 269 47.62 -3.03 30.91
CA VAL A 269 48.71 -3.45 31.81
C VAL A 269 49.74 -4.33 31.10
N THR A 270 49.29 -5.19 30.16
CA THR A 270 50.16 -6.07 29.37
C THR A 270 50.95 -5.34 28.30
N ALA A 271 50.51 -4.19 27.79
CA ALA A 271 51.33 -3.35 26.91
C ALA A 271 52.64 -2.95 27.64
N PHE A 272 52.53 -2.47 28.88
CA PHE A 272 53.66 -2.05 29.71
C PHE A 272 54.48 -3.25 30.24
N ILE A 273 53.85 -4.19 30.95
CA ILE A 273 54.54 -5.30 31.64
C ILE A 273 54.95 -6.42 30.68
N GLY A 274 54.20 -6.65 29.61
CA GLY A 274 54.55 -7.57 28.54
C GLY A 274 54.21 -9.05 28.74
N ARG A 275 53.46 -9.40 29.79
CA ARG A 275 53.13 -10.78 30.18
C ARG A 275 51.75 -11.22 29.66
N TRP A 276 51.69 -11.62 28.38
CA TRP A 276 50.45 -12.05 27.69
C TRP A 276 49.60 -13.11 28.41
N ARG A 277 50.16 -13.91 29.33
CA ARG A 277 49.40 -14.96 30.04
C ARG A 277 48.13 -14.43 30.71
N LEU A 278 48.19 -13.28 31.38
CA LEU A 278 47.04 -12.75 32.13
C LEU A 278 45.87 -12.32 31.23
N PRO A 279 46.02 -11.45 30.21
CA PRO A 279 44.91 -11.08 29.35
C PRO A 279 44.47 -12.21 28.42
N VAL A 280 45.34 -13.16 28.03
CA VAL A 280 44.92 -14.33 27.23
C VAL A 280 44.04 -15.26 28.08
N ILE A 281 44.41 -15.51 29.35
CA ILE A 281 43.54 -16.24 30.29
C ILE A 281 42.24 -15.44 30.54
N GLY A 282 42.34 -14.13 30.73
CA GLY A 282 41.17 -13.25 30.88
C GLY A 282 40.23 -13.27 29.68
N THR A 283 40.76 -13.29 28.45
CA THR A 283 39.95 -13.37 27.23
C THR A 283 39.32 -14.75 27.06
N ALA A 284 40.04 -15.82 27.37
CA ALA A 284 39.48 -17.17 27.38
C ALA A 284 38.38 -17.32 28.44
N LEU A 285 38.58 -16.74 29.63
CA LEU A 285 37.56 -16.68 30.68
C LEU A 285 36.38 -15.78 30.29
N LEU A 286 36.59 -14.67 29.56
CA LEU A 286 35.51 -13.84 29.03
C LEU A 286 34.64 -14.64 28.03
N ILE A 287 35.24 -15.35 27.09
CA ILE A 287 34.51 -16.18 26.11
C ILE A 287 33.76 -17.33 26.80
N VAL A 288 34.37 -18.00 27.78
CA VAL A 288 33.70 -19.03 28.57
C VAL A 288 32.58 -18.43 29.42
N SER A 289 32.80 -17.27 30.03
CA SER A 289 31.80 -16.58 30.84
C SER A 289 30.64 -16.08 29.99
N SER A 290 30.86 -15.52 28.79
CA SER A 290 29.77 -15.06 27.93
C SER A 290 28.90 -16.20 27.43
N LEU A 291 29.46 -17.38 27.15
CA LEU A 291 28.68 -18.58 26.82
C LEU A 291 27.90 -19.14 28.03
N LEU A 292 28.52 -19.17 29.22
CA LEU A 292 27.86 -19.67 30.43
C LEU A 292 26.78 -18.71 30.95
N VAL A 293 27.05 -17.41 30.94
CA VAL A 293 26.20 -16.37 31.53
C VAL A 293 25.16 -15.86 30.53
N GLY A 294 25.51 -15.75 29.24
CA GLY A 294 24.60 -15.28 28.18
C GLY A 294 23.77 -16.38 27.50
N SER A 295 24.00 -17.67 27.82
CA SER A 295 23.20 -18.76 27.23
C SER A 295 22.85 -19.85 28.24
N LEU A 296 23.82 -20.44 28.95
CA LEU A 296 23.52 -21.54 29.88
C LEU A 296 22.68 -21.07 31.08
N TYR A 297 22.95 -19.88 31.64
CA TYR A 297 22.21 -19.38 32.79
C TYR A 297 20.76 -19.00 32.48
N PRO A 298 20.45 -18.21 31.41
CA PRO A 298 19.07 -18.03 30.94
C PRO A 298 18.37 -19.35 30.62
N TRP A 299 19.05 -20.31 30.00
CA TRP A 299 18.48 -21.64 29.75
C TRP A 299 18.14 -22.40 31.03
N ILE A 300 18.97 -22.32 32.08
CA ILE A 300 18.66 -22.92 33.41
C ILE A 300 17.43 -22.24 34.03
N VAL A 301 17.34 -20.91 33.98
CA VAL A 301 16.18 -20.18 34.52
C VAL A 301 14.91 -20.52 33.73
N GLN A 302 14.98 -20.57 32.39
CA GLN A 302 13.87 -20.98 31.54
C GLN A 302 13.41 -22.41 31.88
N LYS A 303 14.33 -23.37 31.83
CA LYS A 303 14.04 -24.82 31.96
C LYS A 303 13.54 -25.23 33.35
N PHE A 304 14.00 -24.57 34.41
CA PHE A 304 13.77 -25.01 35.79
C PHE A 304 12.98 -24.03 36.68
N GLN A 305 12.75 -22.78 36.25
CA GLN A 305 11.90 -21.82 36.97
C GLN A 305 10.70 -21.38 36.12
N VAL A 306 10.94 -20.97 34.87
CA VAL A 306 9.89 -20.42 33.99
C VAL A 306 8.97 -21.52 33.47
N GLU A 307 9.45 -22.49 32.69
CA GLU A 307 8.58 -23.51 32.07
C GLU A 307 7.59 -24.20 33.03
N PRO A 308 7.96 -24.55 34.29
CA PRO A 308 6.99 -25.14 35.23
C PRO A 308 5.91 -24.18 35.76
N ASN A 309 6.07 -22.87 35.57
CA ASN A 309 5.20 -21.80 36.09
C ASN A 309 4.93 -20.69 35.04
N GLU A 310 5.04 -20.99 33.75
CA GLU A 310 5.25 -19.99 32.68
C GLU A 310 4.16 -18.92 32.68
N ARG A 311 2.88 -19.33 32.73
CA ARG A 311 1.72 -18.42 32.83
C ARG A 311 1.83 -17.40 33.97
N THR A 312 2.43 -17.75 35.10
CA THR A 312 2.48 -16.89 36.29
C THR A 312 3.74 -16.00 36.31
N LEU A 313 4.87 -16.49 35.81
CA LEU A 313 6.12 -15.73 35.80
C LEU A 313 6.24 -14.80 34.59
N GLU A 314 5.65 -15.17 33.45
CA GLU A 314 5.64 -14.33 32.24
C GLU A 314 4.47 -13.34 32.22
N GLN A 315 3.44 -13.48 33.08
CA GLN A 315 2.26 -12.59 33.10
C GLN A 315 2.56 -11.08 32.99
N PRO A 316 3.46 -10.48 33.81
CA PRO A 316 3.74 -9.03 33.68
C PRO A 316 4.47 -8.66 32.39
N PHE A 317 5.25 -9.57 31.81
CA PHE A 317 5.98 -9.30 30.56
C PHE A 317 5.08 -9.49 29.33
N ILE A 318 4.11 -10.40 29.42
CA ILE A 318 3.00 -10.51 28.46
C ILE A 318 2.11 -9.26 28.55
N GLN A 319 1.78 -8.75 29.75
CA GLN A 319 1.01 -7.52 29.87
C GLN A 319 1.74 -6.31 29.28
N ASN A 320 3.03 -6.14 29.61
CA ASN A 320 3.87 -5.11 28.98
C ASN A 320 3.87 -5.21 27.44
N ASN A 321 3.86 -6.42 26.89
CA ASN A 321 3.79 -6.65 25.45
C ASN A 321 2.40 -6.35 24.87
N ILE A 322 1.30 -6.72 25.54
CA ILE A 322 -0.07 -6.37 25.14
C ILE A 322 -0.22 -4.85 25.09
N ASP A 323 0.11 -4.17 26.20
CA ASP A 323 -0.07 -2.73 26.36
C ASP A 323 0.76 -1.96 25.33
N MET A 324 2.05 -2.30 25.18
CA MET A 324 2.96 -1.61 24.25
C MET A 324 2.72 -1.97 22.78
N THR A 325 2.20 -3.17 22.47
CA THR A 325 1.76 -3.51 21.10
C THR A 325 0.52 -2.71 20.72
N ARG A 326 -0.51 -2.69 21.60
CA ARG A 326 -1.74 -1.93 21.33
C ARG A 326 -1.44 -0.45 21.10
N GLU A 327 -0.57 0.13 21.92
CA GLU A 327 -0.05 1.50 21.77
C GLU A 327 0.69 1.72 20.44
N ALA A 328 1.67 0.87 20.12
CA ALA A 328 2.53 1.08 18.95
C ALA A 328 1.82 0.91 17.61
N TYR A 329 0.68 0.20 17.59
CA TYR A 329 -0.18 0.04 16.41
C TYR A 329 -1.42 0.96 16.39
N GLY A 330 -1.63 1.78 17.43
CA GLY A 330 -2.78 2.69 17.50
C GLY A 330 -4.12 1.96 17.70
N VAL A 331 -4.08 0.85 18.44
CA VAL A 331 -5.25 0.02 18.79
C VAL A 331 -5.48 -0.04 20.31
N SER A 332 -4.92 0.90 21.06
CA SER A 332 -5.12 1.11 22.50
C SER A 332 -6.61 1.29 22.82
N ASP A 333 -7.25 2.23 22.14
CA ASP A 333 -8.58 2.78 22.44
C ASP A 333 -9.71 2.17 21.58
N VAL A 334 -9.51 0.96 21.04
CA VAL A 334 -10.55 0.22 20.31
C VAL A 334 -11.77 0.01 21.19
N GLN A 335 -12.92 0.49 20.72
CA GLN A 335 -14.20 0.38 21.41
C GLN A 335 -14.79 -1.01 21.17
N VAL A 336 -14.75 -1.89 22.18
CA VAL A 336 -15.32 -3.24 22.10
C VAL A 336 -16.79 -3.21 22.51
N ILE A 337 -17.67 -3.65 21.61
CA ILE A 337 -19.13 -3.58 21.74
C ILE A 337 -19.69 -5.01 21.62
N PRO A 338 -20.32 -5.58 22.66
CA PRO A 338 -21.00 -6.87 22.52
C PRO A 338 -22.17 -6.77 21.52
N TYR A 339 -22.23 -7.69 20.56
CA TYR A 339 -23.22 -7.68 19.48
C TYR A 339 -23.95 -9.02 19.35
N ASP A 340 -25.05 -9.13 20.08
CA ASP A 340 -25.97 -10.27 20.07
C ASP A 340 -26.87 -10.20 18.81
N ALA A 341 -26.30 -10.54 17.65
CA ALA A 341 -26.96 -10.45 16.35
C ALA A 341 -28.21 -11.35 16.24
N THR A 342 -29.36 -10.79 15.82
CA THR A 342 -30.54 -11.58 15.49
C THR A 342 -30.37 -12.35 14.17
N THR A 343 -31.08 -13.47 14.06
CA THR A 343 -31.18 -14.30 12.83
C THR A 343 -32.55 -14.22 12.17
N ASP A 344 -33.56 -13.68 12.85
CA ASP A 344 -34.95 -13.74 12.40
C ASP A 344 -35.28 -12.50 11.54
N ALA A 345 -35.62 -12.72 10.26
CA ALA A 345 -35.97 -11.65 9.33
C ALA A 345 -37.42 -11.16 9.55
N GLU A 346 -37.60 -10.01 10.22
CA GLU A 346 -38.92 -9.39 10.42
C GLU A 346 -39.25 -8.31 9.36
N PRO A 347 -40.50 -8.23 8.86
CA PRO A 347 -40.90 -7.19 7.91
C PRO A 347 -40.69 -5.77 8.45
N GLY A 348 -39.93 -4.98 7.69
CA GLY A 348 -39.57 -3.61 8.02
C GLY A 348 -38.38 -3.45 8.95
N ALA A 349 -37.60 -4.52 9.20
CA ALA A 349 -36.46 -4.51 10.13
C ALA A 349 -35.35 -3.53 9.73
N LEU A 350 -35.12 -3.29 8.43
CA LEU A 350 -34.04 -2.40 7.97
C LEU A 350 -34.37 -0.90 8.11
N ARG A 351 -35.57 -0.56 8.57
CA ARG A 351 -36.06 0.83 8.64
C ARG A 351 -35.31 1.73 9.64
N SER A 352 -34.60 1.14 10.60
CA SER A 352 -33.63 1.84 11.46
C SER A 352 -32.38 2.28 10.70
N ASP A 353 -31.97 1.48 9.73
CA ASP A 353 -30.64 1.52 9.11
C ASP A 353 -30.73 1.94 7.63
N ALA A 354 -31.84 2.61 7.26
CA ALA A 354 -32.26 2.86 5.89
C ALA A 354 -31.18 3.54 5.02
N GLU A 355 -30.38 4.43 5.59
CA GLU A 355 -29.29 5.16 4.93
C GLU A 355 -28.02 4.29 4.73
N THR A 356 -27.80 3.29 5.61
CA THR A 356 -26.80 2.23 5.38
C THR A 356 -27.25 1.32 4.24
N THR A 357 -28.53 0.94 4.21
CA THR A 357 -29.06 0.07 3.14
C THR A 357 -29.12 0.76 1.78
N ALA A 358 -29.40 2.07 1.76
CA ALA A 358 -29.32 2.89 0.55
C ALA A 358 -27.92 2.93 -0.06
N ASN A 359 -26.85 2.77 0.74
CA ASN A 359 -25.46 2.79 0.29
C ASN A 359 -24.83 1.38 0.16
N ILE A 360 -25.63 0.31 0.13
CA ILE A 360 -25.10 -1.04 -0.14
C ILE A 360 -24.51 -1.09 -1.55
N ARG A 361 -23.18 -1.16 -1.64
CA ARG A 361 -22.48 -1.21 -2.92
C ARG A 361 -22.65 -2.58 -3.60
N ILE A 362 -23.45 -2.61 -4.67
CA ILE A 362 -23.61 -3.76 -5.59
C ILE A 362 -22.68 -3.70 -6.80
N LEU A 363 -21.90 -2.63 -6.98
CA LEU A 363 -20.79 -2.55 -7.93
C LEU A 363 -19.47 -2.99 -7.26
N ASP A 364 -18.93 -4.14 -7.65
CA ASP A 364 -17.62 -4.61 -7.19
C ASP A 364 -16.50 -3.96 -8.02
N PRO A 365 -15.65 -3.09 -7.43
CA PRO A 365 -14.60 -2.38 -8.16
C PRO A 365 -13.57 -3.30 -8.83
N ALA A 366 -13.41 -4.54 -8.34
CA ALA A 366 -12.53 -5.54 -8.93
C ALA A 366 -13.14 -6.27 -10.16
N VAL A 367 -14.47 -6.16 -10.37
CA VAL A 367 -15.19 -6.82 -11.48
C VAL A 367 -15.65 -5.81 -12.53
N VAL A 368 -16.08 -4.60 -12.14
CA VAL A 368 -16.68 -3.64 -13.07
C VAL A 368 -15.67 -2.84 -13.90
N THR A 369 -14.35 -3.02 -13.71
CA THR A 369 -13.28 -2.42 -14.53
C THR A 369 -13.41 -2.75 -16.03
N ASP A 370 -13.84 -3.98 -16.35
CA ASP A 370 -14.15 -4.41 -17.73
C ASP A 370 -15.36 -3.62 -18.29
N ALA A 371 -16.37 -3.33 -17.46
CA ALA A 371 -17.57 -2.59 -17.83
C ALA A 371 -17.29 -1.08 -18.01
N PHE A 372 -16.56 -0.46 -17.07
CA PHE A 372 -16.03 0.90 -17.21
C PHE A 372 -15.22 1.03 -18.51
N SER A 373 -14.35 0.05 -18.80
CA SER A 373 -13.61 0.01 -20.06
C SER A 373 -14.54 -0.06 -21.28
N GLN A 374 -15.49 -1.00 -21.34
CA GLN A 374 -16.35 -1.14 -22.51
C GLN A 374 -17.31 0.06 -22.72
N LEU A 375 -17.77 0.71 -21.65
CA LEU A 375 -18.74 1.81 -21.71
C LEU A 375 -18.08 3.19 -21.84
N GLN A 376 -16.94 3.41 -21.16
CA GLN A 376 -16.35 4.75 -20.98
C GLN A 376 -14.94 4.92 -21.56
N GLN A 377 -14.29 3.88 -22.11
CA GLN A 377 -12.95 4.02 -22.71
C GLN A 377 -12.96 4.89 -23.98
N PHE A 378 -14.00 4.82 -24.81
CA PHE A 378 -14.16 5.43 -26.15
C PHE A 378 -13.09 5.09 -27.22
N ARG A 379 -11.82 4.89 -26.88
CA ARG A 379 -10.71 4.58 -27.81
C ARG A 379 -9.65 3.71 -27.12
N GLN A 380 -9.10 2.75 -27.86
CA GLN A 380 -8.12 1.75 -27.36
C GLN A 380 -6.87 2.32 -26.67
N TYR A 381 -6.54 3.61 -26.85
CA TYR A 381 -5.41 4.26 -26.20
C TYR A 381 -5.72 4.85 -24.81
N TYR A 382 -6.95 4.70 -24.30
CA TYR A 382 -7.24 4.86 -22.87
C TYR A 382 -7.39 3.48 -22.19
N LYS A 383 -7.36 3.43 -20.85
CA LYS A 383 -7.86 2.31 -20.02
C LYS A 383 -8.34 2.81 -18.66
N PHE A 384 -8.98 1.94 -17.88
CA PHE A 384 -9.20 2.12 -16.43
C PHE A 384 -8.49 0.98 -15.69
N GLY A 385 -7.76 1.30 -14.62
CA GLY A 385 -7.10 0.34 -13.73
C GLY A 385 -6.28 -0.75 -14.44
N ASP A 386 -6.00 -1.83 -13.74
CA ASP A 386 -5.72 -3.17 -14.26
C ASP A 386 -5.93 -4.22 -13.15
N ALA A 387 -5.09 -5.26 -13.08
CA ALA A 387 -5.20 -6.34 -12.10
C ALA A 387 -4.32 -6.12 -10.86
N GLN A 388 -3.60 -5.00 -10.79
CA GLN A 388 -2.86 -4.54 -9.61
C GLN A 388 -3.62 -3.38 -8.96
N ASN A 389 -4.10 -2.44 -9.78
CA ASN A 389 -4.78 -1.24 -9.34
C ASN A 389 -6.22 -1.30 -9.87
N ALA A 390 -7.19 -1.59 -8.99
CA ALA A 390 -8.60 -1.77 -9.38
C ALA A 390 -9.29 -0.41 -9.66
N LEU A 391 -10.62 -0.40 -9.74
CA LEU A 391 -11.36 0.84 -9.52
C LEU A 391 -11.44 1.14 -8.01
N ASP A 392 -11.64 2.42 -7.70
CA ASP A 392 -11.62 2.94 -6.35
C ASP A 392 -13.02 3.05 -5.73
N VAL A 393 -13.07 3.31 -4.42
CA VAL A 393 -14.30 3.69 -3.69
C VAL A 393 -14.09 5.03 -2.99
N ASP A 394 -15.02 5.95 -3.25
CA ASP A 394 -15.08 7.32 -2.73
C ASP A 394 -16.56 7.69 -2.44
N ARG A 395 -16.83 8.85 -1.84
CA ARG A 395 -18.18 9.32 -1.47
C ARG A 395 -18.43 10.73 -2.00
N TYR A 396 -19.60 10.98 -2.57
CA TYR A 396 -19.98 12.30 -3.09
C TYR A 396 -21.32 12.76 -2.53
N SER A 397 -21.50 14.07 -2.34
CA SER A 397 -22.78 14.64 -1.92
C SER A 397 -23.61 15.03 -3.14
N ILE A 398 -24.52 14.16 -3.56
CA ILE A 398 -25.39 14.34 -4.73
C ILE A 398 -26.81 14.68 -4.25
N ASP A 399 -27.38 15.77 -4.77
CA ASP A 399 -28.69 16.34 -4.37
C ASP A 399 -28.88 16.54 -2.84
N GLY A 400 -27.78 16.64 -2.09
CA GLY A 400 -27.78 16.78 -0.62
C GLY A 400 -27.86 15.46 0.14
N SER A 401 -27.69 14.33 -0.53
CA SER A 401 -27.50 12.99 0.05
C SER A 401 -26.05 12.53 -0.13
N THR A 402 -25.49 11.75 0.81
CA THR A 402 -24.22 11.06 0.60
C THR A 402 -24.46 9.82 -0.27
N GLN A 403 -23.66 9.67 -1.32
CA GLN A 403 -23.70 8.53 -2.25
C GLN A 403 -22.31 7.89 -2.31
N ASP A 404 -22.22 6.63 -1.94
CA ASP A 404 -21.02 5.80 -2.17
C ASP A 404 -20.84 5.58 -3.69
N ALA A 405 -19.65 5.86 -4.20
CA ALA A 405 -19.33 5.82 -5.63
C ALA A 405 -18.14 4.90 -5.94
N VAL A 406 -18.22 4.18 -7.05
CA VAL A 406 -17.06 3.51 -7.67
C VAL A 406 -16.42 4.45 -8.67
N VAL A 407 -15.14 4.77 -8.49
CA VAL A 407 -14.45 5.82 -9.27
C VAL A 407 -13.20 5.30 -9.99
N GLY A 408 -12.80 6.00 -11.05
CA GLY A 408 -11.54 5.76 -11.74
C GLY A 408 -11.29 6.72 -12.89
N VAL A 409 -10.02 6.95 -13.23
CA VAL A 409 -9.62 7.87 -14.29
C VAL A 409 -9.31 7.15 -15.62
N ARG A 410 -9.53 7.82 -16.76
CA ARG A 410 -9.12 7.29 -18.08
C ARG A 410 -7.64 7.50 -18.31
N GLU A 411 -6.81 6.56 -17.88
CA GLU A 411 -5.37 6.61 -18.06
C GLU A 411 -4.90 6.21 -19.46
N LEU A 412 -3.61 6.43 -19.78
CA LEU A 412 -3.06 6.11 -21.09
C LEU A 412 -2.73 4.62 -21.27
N ASN A 413 -3.27 4.03 -22.33
CA ASN A 413 -2.92 2.72 -22.81
C ASN A 413 -2.10 2.81 -24.11
N LEU A 414 -0.79 3.04 -23.99
CA LEU A 414 0.12 3.06 -25.15
C LEU A 414 0.08 1.76 -25.97
N SER A 415 -0.28 0.62 -25.37
CA SER A 415 -0.38 -0.66 -26.09
C SER A 415 -1.41 -0.60 -27.23
N GLY A 416 -2.54 0.07 -27.00
CA GLY A 416 -3.63 0.24 -27.97
C GLY A 416 -3.30 1.07 -29.21
N LEU A 417 -2.14 1.76 -29.24
CA LEU A 417 -1.65 2.42 -30.45
C LEU A 417 -1.08 1.44 -31.50
N GLY A 418 -0.76 0.20 -31.09
CA GLY A 418 -0.23 -0.85 -31.96
C GLY A 418 0.98 -0.39 -32.78
N ALA A 419 0.92 -0.55 -34.11
CA ALA A 419 1.99 -0.12 -35.01
C ALA A 419 2.26 1.41 -35.02
N ASN A 420 1.39 2.21 -34.41
CA ASN A 420 1.57 3.66 -34.26
C ASN A 420 2.31 4.05 -32.97
N GLN A 421 2.85 3.10 -32.20
CA GLN A 421 3.81 3.32 -31.09
C GLN A 421 5.16 3.82 -31.64
N THR A 422 5.17 5.01 -32.22
CA THR A 422 6.37 5.74 -32.59
C THR A 422 6.80 6.62 -31.42
N TRP A 423 8.10 6.92 -31.32
CA TRP A 423 8.61 7.88 -30.33
C TRP A 423 7.83 9.21 -30.37
N TYR A 424 7.51 9.70 -31.57
CA TYR A 424 6.75 10.94 -31.73
C TYR A 424 5.36 10.84 -31.06
N ASN A 425 4.61 9.78 -31.34
CA ASN A 425 3.27 9.62 -30.78
C ASN A 425 3.29 9.43 -29.26
N GLN A 426 4.12 8.53 -28.75
CA GLN A 426 4.15 8.19 -27.31
C GLN A 426 4.76 9.27 -26.40
N THR A 427 5.50 10.23 -26.98
CA THR A 427 6.18 11.29 -26.22
C THR A 427 5.58 12.68 -26.44
N LEU A 428 5.05 13.00 -27.62
CA LEU A 428 4.57 14.36 -27.97
C LEU A 428 3.06 14.45 -28.27
N VAL A 429 2.37 13.33 -28.51
CA VAL A 429 0.94 13.33 -28.90
C VAL A 429 0.06 12.74 -27.81
N TYR A 430 0.34 11.51 -27.40
CA TYR A 430 -0.40 10.82 -26.33
C TYR A 430 0.31 11.10 -25.01
N THR A 431 0.07 12.28 -24.44
CA THR A 431 0.79 12.80 -23.26
C THR A 431 0.01 12.63 -21.95
N HIS A 432 -1.32 12.63 -21.98
CA HIS A 432 -2.20 12.57 -20.81
C HIS A 432 -3.41 11.64 -21.01
N GLY A 433 -3.98 11.18 -19.89
CA GLY A 433 -5.33 10.58 -19.79
C GLY A 433 -6.42 11.65 -19.70
N TYR A 434 -7.71 11.27 -19.64
CA TYR A 434 -8.82 12.23 -19.73
C TYR A 434 -10.06 11.91 -18.86
N GLY A 435 -10.25 12.69 -17.81
CA GLY A 435 -11.44 12.73 -16.96
C GLY A 435 -11.47 11.62 -15.90
N LEU A 436 -12.09 11.96 -14.77
CA LEU A 436 -12.56 10.99 -13.79
C LEU A 436 -13.92 10.44 -14.27
N VAL A 437 -14.22 9.20 -13.91
CA VAL A 437 -15.51 8.54 -14.12
C VAL A 437 -15.96 8.02 -12.78
N ALA A 438 -17.21 8.31 -12.42
CA ALA A 438 -17.84 7.90 -11.18
C ALA A 438 -19.16 7.19 -11.49
N ALA A 439 -19.43 6.07 -10.83
CA ALA A 439 -20.70 5.36 -10.89
C ALA A 439 -21.29 5.18 -9.49
N TYR A 440 -22.61 5.29 -9.39
CA TYR A 440 -23.36 5.01 -8.16
C TYR A 440 -23.08 3.57 -7.70
N GLY A 441 -22.62 3.39 -6.46
CA GLY A 441 -22.26 2.07 -5.95
C GLY A 441 -23.43 1.10 -5.84
N ASN A 442 -24.64 1.63 -5.69
CA ASN A 442 -25.92 0.96 -5.42
C ASN A 442 -26.84 0.81 -6.65
N GLN A 443 -26.58 1.49 -7.78
CA GLN A 443 -27.53 1.54 -8.91
C GLN A 443 -27.08 0.75 -10.15
N ARG A 444 -28.04 0.17 -10.88
CA ARG A 444 -27.81 -0.46 -12.19
C ARG A 444 -28.83 -0.02 -13.25
N SER A 445 -28.43 -0.03 -14.52
CA SER A 445 -29.37 0.03 -15.65
C SER A 445 -30.21 -1.25 -15.72
N ALA A 446 -31.33 -1.22 -16.46
CA ALA A 446 -32.19 -2.39 -16.66
C ALA A 446 -31.42 -3.62 -17.20
N ASP A 447 -30.49 -3.39 -18.14
CA ASP A 447 -29.63 -4.42 -18.75
C ASP A 447 -28.48 -4.88 -17.84
N GLY A 448 -28.23 -4.20 -16.71
CA GLY A 448 -27.19 -4.56 -15.74
C GLY A 448 -25.90 -3.75 -15.83
N GLU A 449 -25.92 -2.60 -16.52
CA GLU A 449 -24.77 -1.70 -16.66
C GLU A 449 -24.65 -0.74 -15.45
N PRO A 450 -23.44 -0.28 -15.07
CA PRO A 450 -23.26 0.81 -14.11
C PRO A 450 -24.02 2.08 -14.48
N VAL A 451 -24.66 2.73 -13.51
CA VAL A 451 -25.23 4.08 -13.66
C VAL A 451 -24.15 5.10 -13.28
N PHE A 452 -23.80 6.01 -14.19
CA PHE A 452 -22.71 6.96 -14.00
C PHE A 452 -23.19 8.30 -13.41
N ILE A 453 -22.49 8.77 -12.38
CA ILE A 453 -22.54 10.14 -11.83
C ILE A 453 -21.73 11.09 -12.74
N GLU A 454 -20.57 10.61 -13.21
CA GLU A 454 -19.63 11.38 -14.03
C GLU A 454 -19.14 10.53 -15.21
N SER A 455 -19.25 11.04 -16.44
CA SER A 455 -19.07 10.20 -17.64
C SER A 455 -18.70 10.99 -18.91
N GLY A 456 -18.45 10.29 -20.01
CA GLY A 456 -18.29 10.93 -21.33
C GLY A 456 -16.91 11.53 -21.61
N VAL A 457 -16.64 11.84 -22.88
CA VAL A 457 -15.44 12.52 -23.38
C VAL A 457 -15.85 13.52 -24.50
N PRO A 458 -15.83 14.85 -24.26
CA PRO A 458 -15.49 15.53 -23.01
C PRO A 458 -16.40 15.11 -21.84
N THR A 459 -15.89 15.24 -20.63
CA THR A 459 -16.48 14.66 -19.42
C THR A 459 -17.56 15.58 -18.84
N THR A 460 -18.68 14.99 -18.42
CA THR A 460 -19.92 15.66 -17.99
C THR A 460 -20.68 14.79 -17.00
N GLY A 461 -21.18 15.42 -15.94
CA GLY A 461 -21.94 14.79 -14.86
C GLY A 461 -22.17 15.75 -13.71
N ASP A 462 -22.44 15.20 -12.53
CA ASP A 462 -22.84 15.96 -11.34
C ASP A 462 -21.64 16.42 -10.48
N LEU A 463 -20.39 16.12 -10.87
CA LEU A 463 -19.18 16.55 -10.14
C LEU A 463 -18.69 17.96 -10.52
N GLY A 464 -19.39 18.66 -11.42
CA GLY A 464 -19.14 20.05 -11.77
C GLY A 464 -17.98 20.31 -12.74
N ASP A 465 -17.62 21.58 -12.92
CA ASP A 465 -16.55 22.02 -13.83
C ASP A 465 -15.16 21.83 -13.17
N TYR A 466 -14.37 20.87 -13.65
CA TYR A 466 -12.98 20.62 -13.20
C TYR A 466 -12.01 20.46 -14.40
N GLU A 467 -10.69 20.53 -14.16
CA GLU A 467 -9.66 20.25 -15.18
C GLU A 467 -9.46 18.73 -15.36
N PRO A 468 -9.80 18.13 -16.52
CA PRO A 468 -9.88 16.67 -16.65
C PRO A 468 -8.58 15.99 -17.09
N ARG A 469 -7.52 16.70 -17.49
CA ARG A 469 -6.36 16.06 -18.16
C ARG A 469 -5.40 15.42 -17.16
N ILE A 470 -5.28 14.10 -17.27
CA ILE A 470 -4.50 13.24 -16.38
C ILE A 470 -3.05 13.12 -16.89
N TYR A 471 -2.26 14.15 -16.65
CA TYR A 471 -0.81 14.18 -16.89
C TYR A 471 -0.03 13.44 -15.79
N PHE A 472 -0.62 13.22 -14.62
CA PHE A 472 -0.03 12.49 -13.50
C PHE A 472 -1.02 11.44 -13.01
N GLY A 473 -0.52 10.23 -12.83
CA GLY A 473 -1.32 9.01 -12.82
C GLY A 473 -0.43 7.79 -13.04
N GLU A 474 -0.92 6.66 -12.56
CA GLU A 474 -0.22 5.39 -12.40
C GLU A 474 0.24 4.82 -13.74
N ASN A 475 -0.64 4.85 -14.76
CA ASN A 475 -0.36 4.35 -16.10
C ASN A 475 0.10 5.47 -17.04
N SER A 476 1.22 6.05 -16.67
CA SER A 476 1.90 7.11 -17.42
C SER A 476 3.01 6.60 -18.36
N PRO A 477 3.22 7.23 -19.53
CA PRO A 477 4.44 7.06 -20.33
C PRO A 477 5.71 7.34 -19.50
N ALA A 478 6.77 6.54 -19.72
CA ALA A 478 8.05 6.67 -19.01
C ALA A 478 8.69 8.08 -19.10
N TYR A 479 8.39 8.81 -20.17
CA TYR A 479 8.43 10.27 -20.21
C TYR A 479 7.56 10.81 -21.35
N SER A 480 7.06 12.02 -21.18
CA SER A 480 6.43 12.83 -22.24
C SER A 480 7.10 14.20 -22.33
N ILE A 481 7.04 14.83 -23.49
CA ILE A 481 7.45 16.21 -23.71
C ILE A 481 6.19 16.99 -24.07
N VAL A 482 5.91 18.04 -23.30
CA VAL A 482 4.62 18.74 -23.26
C VAL A 482 4.83 20.24 -23.39
N GLY A 483 3.80 20.97 -23.82
CA GLY A 483 3.83 22.42 -23.94
C GLY A 483 4.73 22.93 -25.08
N GLY A 484 4.67 24.24 -25.32
CA GLY A 484 5.43 24.89 -26.39
C GLY A 484 5.07 26.36 -26.58
N ASP A 485 5.45 26.91 -27.74
CA ASP A 485 5.23 28.32 -28.09
C ASP A 485 3.78 28.69 -28.45
N GLY A 486 2.82 27.77 -28.28
CA GLY A 486 1.41 27.93 -28.63
C GLY A 486 1.15 28.13 -30.13
N SER A 487 2.16 27.99 -31.00
CA SER A 487 1.99 28.19 -32.45
C SER A 487 1.27 27.03 -33.16
N ARG A 488 1.20 25.88 -32.49
CA ARG A 488 0.53 24.67 -32.94
C ARG A 488 0.33 23.70 -31.77
N ASP A 489 -0.91 23.29 -31.56
CA ASP A 489 -1.25 22.16 -30.69
C ASP A 489 -0.80 20.83 -31.29
N ILE A 490 -0.23 19.96 -30.45
CA ILE A 490 0.37 18.67 -30.84
C ILE A 490 -0.12 17.54 -29.92
N GLU A 491 -0.39 17.86 -28.66
CA GLU A 491 -0.91 16.93 -27.66
C GLU A 491 -2.37 16.63 -27.98
N LEU A 492 -2.74 15.36 -28.08
CA LEU A 492 -4.11 14.94 -28.33
C LEU A 492 -4.90 15.11 -27.03
N ASP A 493 -5.92 15.96 -27.07
CA ASP A 493 -6.80 16.24 -25.94
C ASP A 493 -7.86 15.13 -25.83
N TYR A 494 -8.73 15.04 -26.85
CA TYR A 494 -9.79 14.03 -26.91
C TYR A 494 -10.33 13.78 -28.34
N PRO A 495 -10.99 12.63 -28.61
CA PRO A 495 -11.34 12.18 -29.97
C PRO A 495 -12.72 12.65 -30.49
N SER A 496 -13.12 13.87 -30.13
CA SER A 496 -14.24 14.61 -30.71
C SER A 496 -13.81 16.08 -30.86
N GLY A 497 -14.26 16.78 -31.89
CA GLY A 497 -13.74 18.11 -32.21
C GLY A 497 -14.80 19.09 -32.74
N THR A 498 -14.60 20.37 -32.42
CA THR A 498 -15.39 21.49 -32.97
C THR A 498 -15.23 21.60 -34.50
N ASP A 499 -16.21 22.23 -35.15
CA ASP A 499 -16.24 22.48 -36.59
C ASP A 499 -16.04 21.24 -37.51
N GLY A 500 -16.30 20.04 -36.97
CA GLY A 500 -16.19 18.77 -37.71
C GLY A 500 -14.79 18.16 -37.74
N ALA A 501 -13.87 18.62 -36.89
CA ALA A 501 -12.60 17.95 -36.66
C ALA A 501 -12.81 16.57 -35.99
N GLN A 502 -11.99 15.57 -36.35
CA GLN A 502 -12.08 14.22 -35.78
C GLN A 502 -11.39 14.07 -34.41
N GLN A 503 -10.61 15.07 -34.00
CA GLN A 503 -9.77 15.09 -32.81
C GLN A 503 -9.62 16.54 -32.34
N THR A 504 -9.69 16.78 -31.03
CA THR A 504 -9.26 18.03 -30.39
C THR A 504 -7.80 17.88 -29.96
N TYR A 505 -7.03 18.94 -30.10
CA TYR A 505 -5.63 19.03 -29.69
C TYR A 505 -5.46 20.18 -28.71
N THR A 506 -4.46 20.06 -27.84
CA THR A 506 -4.10 21.04 -26.81
C THR A 506 -2.59 21.27 -26.75
N THR A 507 -2.20 22.24 -25.93
CA THR A 507 -0.82 22.55 -25.54
C THR A 507 -0.82 22.73 -24.02
N PHE A 508 -0.05 21.92 -23.29
CA PHE A 508 0.04 22.03 -21.83
C PHE A 508 0.61 23.38 -21.38
N ASP A 509 -0.06 24.03 -20.41
CA ASP A 509 0.33 25.36 -19.89
C ASP A 509 0.68 25.38 -18.37
N GLY A 510 0.57 24.24 -17.68
CA GLY A 510 0.96 24.07 -16.27
C GLY A 510 2.47 23.97 -16.02
N GLU A 511 2.89 23.88 -14.76
CA GLU A 511 4.30 23.77 -14.34
C GLU A 511 4.72 22.31 -14.02
N GLY A 512 4.37 21.37 -14.90
CA GLY A 512 4.47 19.93 -14.65
C GLY A 512 5.87 19.31 -14.59
N GLY A 513 6.89 19.92 -15.20
CA GLY A 513 8.22 19.33 -15.23
C GLY A 513 9.36 20.24 -15.72
N PRO A 514 10.61 19.77 -15.64
CA PRO A 514 11.77 20.59 -16.01
C PRO A 514 11.74 21.12 -17.46
N ALA A 515 11.67 22.44 -17.61
CA ALA A 515 11.68 23.11 -18.91
C ALA A 515 12.95 22.80 -19.73
N LEU A 516 12.78 22.46 -21.01
CA LEU A 516 13.84 22.14 -21.97
C LEU A 516 14.43 23.39 -22.66
N ASP A 517 14.51 24.51 -21.94
CA ASP A 517 14.87 25.86 -22.41
C ASP A 517 16.19 26.02 -23.19
N ASN A 518 17.07 25.03 -23.16
CA ASN A 518 18.36 25.11 -23.84
C ASN A 518 18.93 23.75 -24.29
N VAL A 519 19.88 23.84 -25.23
CA VAL A 519 20.58 22.73 -25.89
C VAL A 519 21.28 21.79 -24.88
N PHE A 520 21.78 22.30 -23.75
CA PHE A 520 22.44 21.50 -22.73
C PHE A 520 21.44 20.69 -21.89
N LYS A 521 20.29 21.27 -21.50
CA LYS A 521 19.19 20.50 -20.88
C LYS A 521 18.66 19.41 -21.80
N LYS A 522 18.44 19.72 -23.09
CA LYS A 522 18.02 18.73 -24.10
C LYS A 522 19.03 17.58 -24.25
N LEU A 523 20.34 17.88 -24.29
CA LEU A 523 21.38 16.86 -24.33
C LEU A 523 21.42 15.99 -23.07
N VAL A 524 21.23 16.60 -21.90
CA VAL A 524 21.17 15.92 -20.61
C VAL A 524 19.98 14.95 -20.54
N TYR A 525 18.79 15.36 -20.98
CA TYR A 525 17.61 14.49 -21.00
C TYR A 525 17.67 13.42 -22.09
N ALA A 526 18.20 13.74 -23.28
CA ALA A 526 18.54 12.75 -24.30
C ALA A 526 19.47 11.64 -23.78
N ILE A 527 20.34 11.95 -22.81
CA ILE A 527 21.23 11.00 -22.15
C ILE A 527 20.53 10.24 -21.00
N LYS A 528 19.69 10.90 -20.18
CA LYS A 528 18.89 10.24 -19.11
C LYS A 528 17.99 9.15 -19.71
N PHE A 529 17.27 9.48 -20.78
CA PHE A 529 16.31 8.60 -21.45
C PHE A 529 16.86 7.86 -22.68
N GLN A 530 18.16 7.96 -22.95
CA GLN A 530 18.85 7.28 -24.06
C GLN A 530 18.17 7.46 -25.44
N SER A 531 17.62 8.65 -25.69
CA SER A 531 16.85 8.98 -26.90
C SER A 531 17.43 10.23 -27.57
N GLU A 532 18.02 10.06 -28.75
CA GLU A 532 18.50 11.17 -29.58
C GLU A 532 17.36 12.08 -30.08
N GLN A 533 16.12 11.57 -30.12
CA GLN A 533 14.95 12.27 -30.62
C GLN A 533 14.57 13.49 -29.74
N ILE A 534 14.88 13.45 -28.44
CA ILE A 534 14.75 14.60 -27.52
C ILE A 534 15.59 15.80 -27.98
N PHE A 535 16.69 15.54 -28.71
CA PHE A 535 17.59 16.56 -29.25
C PHE A 535 17.34 16.88 -30.73
N LEU A 536 16.84 15.91 -31.51
CA LEU A 536 16.71 16.00 -32.97
C LEU A 536 15.29 16.29 -33.48
N SER A 537 14.26 16.14 -32.65
CA SER A 537 12.87 16.39 -33.05
C SER A 537 12.53 17.88 -33.05
N ASN A 538 11.96 18.35 -34.15
CA ASN A 538 11.40 19.71 -34.25
C ASN A 538 10.17 19.93 -33.35
N GLY A 539 9.58 18.87 -32.80
CA GLY A 539 8.52 18.97 -31.79
C GLY A 539 9.02 19.36 -30.39
N VAL A 540 10.34 19.44 -30.18
CA VAL A 540 10.94 19.83 -28.90
C VAL A 540 11.51 21.24 -29.03
N ASN A 541 10.66 22.25 -28.83
CA ASN A 541 11.04 23.66 -28.80
C ASN A 541 11.66 24.02 -27.42
N ASN A 542 11.92 25.30 -27.13
CA ASN A 542 12.56 25.71 -25.86
C ASN A 542 11.55 26.00 -24.74
N ASP A 543 10.27 26.04 -25.08
CA ASP A 543 9.16 26.37 -24.19
C ASP A 543 8.50 25.06 -23.68
N SER A 544 8.79 23.93 -24.34
CA SER A 544 8.43 22.57 -23.89
C SER A 544 9.08 22.15 -22.57
N GLN A 545 8.33 21.39 -21.77
CA GLN A 545 8.77 20.72 -20.54
C GLN A 545 8.92 19.21 -20.76
N ILE A 546 9.64 18.51 -19.87
CA ILE A 546 9.70 17.04 -19.87
C ILE A 546 9.11 16.46 -18.59
N LEU A 547 8.03 15.68 -18.72
CA LEU A 547 7.34 15.02 -17.62
C LEU A 547 7.88 13.59 -17.45
N TYR A 548 8.23 13.22 -16.22
CA TYR A 548 8.63 11.87 -15.84
C TYR A 548 8.51 11.70 -14.31
N ASP A 549 8.59 10.45 -13.84
CA ASP A 549 8.22 10.07 -12.47
C ASP A 549 6.80 10.55 -12.15
N ARG A 550 5.84 10.07 -12.96
CA ARG A 550 4.45 10.55 -13.06
C ARG A 550 3.43 9.77 -12.22
N ASP A 551 3.79 8.56 -11.82
CA ASP A 551 3.07 7.72 -10.85
C ASP A 551 2.99 8.46 -9.49
N PRO A 552 1.79 8.62 -8.88
CA PRO A 552 1.60 9.38 -7.64
C PRO A 552 2.42 8.84 -6.47
N VAL A 553 2.38 7.53 -6.22
CA VAL A 553 3.04 6.88 -5.09
C VAL A 553 4.56 6.98 -5.21
N GLN A 554 5.12 6.67 -6.38
CA GLN A 554 6.55 6.82 -6.65
C GLN A 554 7.02 8.28 -6.53
N ARG A 555 6.18 9.24 -6.92
CA ARG A 555 6.47 10.68 -6.85
C ARG A 555 6.48 11.19 -5.41
N VAL A 556 5.49 10.82 -4.60
CA VAL A 556 5.46 11.07 -3.15
C VAL A 556 6.66 10.40 -2.46
N GLN A 557 6.97 9.13 -2.79
CA GLN A 557 8.05 8.38 -2.15
C GLN A 557 9.43 9.02 -2.37
N LYS A 558 9.65 9.69 -3.52
CA LYS A 558 10.88 10.45 -3.79
C LYS A 558 11.00 11.72 -2.96
N VAL A 559 9.93 12.49 -2.79
CA VAL A 559 9.97 13.71 -1.98
C VAL A 559 9.89 13.44 -0.47
N ALA A 560 9.34 12.30 -0.06
CA ALA A 560 9.29 11.82 1.33
C ALA A 560 9.96 10.43 1.50
N PRO A 561 11.27 10.28 1.29
CA PRO A 561 12.00 9.00 1.32
C PRO A 561 12.24 8.47 2.76
N TYR A 562 11.39 8.88 3.70
CA TYR A 562 11.37 8.52 5.11
C TYR A 562 10.01 7.94 5.55
N LEU A 563 8.99 8.05 4.70
CA LEU A 563 7.72 7.35 4.85
C LEU A 563 7.78 6.00 4.14
N LYS A 564 7.03 5.02 4.64
CA LYS A 564 6.43 3.98 3.78
C LYS A 564 5.10 4.54 3.27
N LEU A 565 4.69 4.21 2.06
CA LEU A 565 3.39 4.62 1.53
C LEU A 565 2.43 3.42 1.50
N ASP A 566 1.14 3.73 1.45
CA ASP A 566 0.09 2.76 1.18
C ASP A 566 0.27 2.11 -0.22
N SER A 567 -0.34 0.95 -0.41
CA SER A 567 -0.38 0.23 -1.68
C SER A 567 -1.45 0.77 -2.63
N ASP A 568 -2.47 1.48 -2.12
CA ASP A 568 -3.60 1.99 -2.90
C ASP A 568 -3.70 3.52 -2.86
N ALA A 569 -3.90 4.15 -4.02
CA ALA A 569 -3.82 5.60 -4.20
C ALA A 569 -5.00 6.11 -5.05
N TYR A 570 -5.89 6.88 -4.42
CA TYR A 570 -7.23 7.11 -4.96
C TYR A 570 -7.40 8.47 -5.66
N PRO A 571 -8.02 8.52 -6.85
CA PRO A 571 -8.32 9.75 -7.56
C PRO A 571 -9.68 10.32 -7.12
N THR A 572 -9.73 11.61 -6.83
CA THR A 572 -10.94 12.32 -6.41
C THR A 572 -10.98 13.75 -7.00
N VAL A 573 -12.16 14.37 -7.06
CA VAL A 573 -12.32 15.77 -7.53
C VAL A 573 -12.31 16.71 -6.33
N VAL A 574 -11.37 17.66 -6.31
CA VAL A 574 -11.13 18.61 -5.21
C VAL A 574 -10.74 19.98 -5.74
N ASP A 575 -11.42 21.04 -5.32
CA ASP A 575 -11.15 22.45 -5.66
C ASP A 575 -11.08 22.69 -7.20
N GLY A 576 -11.86 21.92 -7.98
CA GLY A 576 -11.85 21.96 -9.45
C GLY A 576 -10.67 21.24 -10.11
N ARG A 577 -10.00 20.32 -9.40
CA ARG A 577 -8.89 19.48 -9.90
C ARG A 577 -9.15 18.01 -9.61
N VAL A 578 -8.74 17.12 -10.52
CA VAL A 578 -8.51 15.73 -10.13
C VAL A 578 -7.21 15.67 -9.32
N VAL A 579 -7.28 15.13 -8.11
CA VAL A 579 -6.12 14.91 -7.24
C VAL A 579 -6.05 13.44 -6.85
N TRP A 580 -4.85 12.90 -6.84
CA TRP A 580 -4.56 11.60 -6.23
C TRP A 580 -4.25 11.80 -4.75
N VAL A 581 -4.94 11.10 -3.86
CA VAL A 581 -4.61 11.06 -2.44
C VAL A 581 -3.77 9.81 -2.16
N VAL A 582 -2.66 9.99 -1.45
CA VAL A 582 -1.69 8.93 -1.14
C VAL A 582 -1.42 8.94 0.37
N ASP A 583 -1.61 7.79 1.01
CA ASP A 583 -1.44 7.64 2.45
C ASP A 583 0.02 7.33 2.83
N GLY A 584 0.50 7.97 3.90
CA GLY A 584 1.92 8.04 4.26
C GLY A 584 2.21 7.69 5.72
N TYR A 585 2.98 6.63 5.91
CA TYR A 585 3.27 6.02 7.20
C TYR A 585 4.67 6.30 7.72
N THR A 586 4.80 6.65 9.00
CA THR A 586 6.05 6.40 9.73
C THR A 586 6.01 4.99 10.31
N THR A 587 7.17 4.33 10.34
CA THR A 587 7.30 2.98 10.91
C THR A 587 8.62 2.79 11.62
N SER A 588 8.65 1.91 12.61
CA SER A 588 9.88 1.41 13.25
C SER A 588 9.78 -0.09 13.52
N ALA A 589 10.92 -0.73 13.77
CA ALA A 589 11.05 -2.10 14.28
C ALA A 589 11.77 -2.16 15.66
N ASP A 590 12.08 -1.00 16.24
CA ASP A 590 12.83 -0.87 17.50
C ASP A 590 11.93 -0.50 18.70
N TYR A 591 10.60 -0.46 18.57
CA TYR A 591 9.71 -0.05 19.67
C TYR A 591 9.73 -1.09 20.81
N PRO A 592 9.92 -0.71 22.10
CA PRO A 592 10.07 -1.68 23.17
C PRO A 592 8.75 -2.42 23.47
N TYR A 593 8.83 -3.73 23.66
CA TYR A 593 7.74 -4.68 23.94
C TYR A 593 6.64 -4.84 22.88
N SER A 594 6.60 -4.02 21.83
CA SER A 594 5.63 -4.18 20.73
C SER A 594 5.98 -5.36 19.82
N GLU A 595 4.97 -6.13 19.40
CA GLU A 595 5.12 -7.31 18.54
C GLU A 595 5.59 -6.98 17.13
N VAL A 596 6.62 -7.68 16.65
CA VAL A 596 7.09 -7.55 15.25
C VAL A 596 6.17 -8.27 14.29
N GLN A 597 5.59 -7.52 13.36
CA GLN A 597 4.84 -8.01 12.19
C GLN A 597 5.66 -7.82 10.91
N SER A 598 5.49 -8.72 9.94
CA SER A 598 5.89 -8.51 8.55
C SER A 598 4.82 -7.66 7.88
N LEU A 599 5.17 -6.44 7.44
CA LEU A 599 4.21 -5.52 6.83
C LEU A 599 3.60 -6.13 5.56
N SER A 600 4.43 -6.71 4.70
CA SER A 600 4.01 -7.35 3.44
C SER A 600 3.10 -8.56 3.65
N GLN A 601 3.17 -9.24 4.81
CA GLN A 601 2.25 -10.33 5.16
C GLN A 601 0.97 -9.82 5.82
N ALA A 602 1.05 -8.74 6.61
CA ALA A 602 -0.09 -8.17 7.32
C ALA A 602 -1.10 -7.49 6.36
N ILE A 603 -0.62 -6.96 5.23
CA ILE A 603 -1.47 -6.34 4.18
C ILE A 603 -1.87 -7.29 3.05
N ALA A 604 -1.44 -8.55 3.06
CA ALA A 604 -1.67 -9.47 1.94
C ALA A 604 -3.10 -10.05 1.92
N ASP A 605 -3.79 -9.91 0.80
CA ASP A 605 -5.12 -10.46 0.54
C ASP A 605 -5.32 -10.81 -0.95
N THR A 606 -6.56 -10.92 -1.42
CA THR A 606 -6.88 -11.17 -2.84
C THR A 606 -6.38 -10.06 -3.77
N ASN A 607 -6.37 -8.80 -3.31
CA ASN A 607 -6.08 -7.61 -4.11
C ASN A 607 -4.62 -7.17 -3.92
N THR A 608 -4.18 -7.00 -2.67
CA THR A 608 -2.87 -6.44 -2.33
C THR A 608 -1.79 -7.52 -2.21
N GLN A 609 -0.70 -7.40 -2.98
CA GLN A 609 0.51 -8.24 -2.88
C GLN A 609 1.83 -7.43 -2.88
N GLN A 610 1.82 -6.23 -2.30
CA GLN A 610 2.99 -5.35 -2.17
C GLN A 610 4.09 -5.96 -1.27
N GLN A 611 5.36 -5.75 -1.63
CA GLN A 611 6.53 -6.22 -0.87
C GLN A 611 7.49 -5.08 -0.50
N PHE A 612 7.79 -4.95 0.79
CA PHE A 612 8.66 -3.88 1.31
C PHE A 612 10.13 -4.33 1.46
N PRO A 613 11.13 -3.53 1.02
CA PRO A 613 12.56 -3.84 1.21
C PRO A 613 13.04 -3.89 2.68
N THR A 614 12.26 -3.32 3.60
CA THR A 614 12.42 -3.43 5.05
C THR A 614 11.06 -3.77 5.61
N ASP A 615 10.82 -5.06 5.82
CA ASP A 615 9.49 -5.63 5.99
C ASP A 615 9.00 -5.62 7.45
N ASP A 616 9.90 -5.99 8.37
CA ASP A 616 9.65 -6.00 9.81
C ASP A 616 9.24 -4.60 10.32
N VAL A 617 8.13 -4.53 11.05
CA VAL A 617 7.64 -3.35 11.78
C VAL A 617 7.09 -3.79 13.14
N ASN A 618 7.24 -2.93 14.15
CA ASN A 618 6.51 -3.03 15.42
C ASN A 618 5.98 -1.66 15.92
N TYR A 619 5.98 -0.65 15.06
CA TYR A 619 5.34 0.64 15.27
C TYR A 619 4.87 1.17 13.91
N ILE A 620 3.66 1.73 13.86
CA ILE A 620 3.11 2.41 12.68
C ILE A 620 2.16 3.55 13.08
N ARG A 621 2.18 4.63 12.31
CA ARG A 621 1.20 5.73 12.34
C ARG A 621 0.92 6.25 10.94
N ASN A 622 -0.32 6.68 10.69
CA ASN A 622 -0.70 7.44 9.50
C ASN A 622 -0.36 8.92 9.71
N SER A 623 0.91 9.25 9.52
CA SER A 623 1.45 10.56 9.90
C SER A 623 1.36 11.60 8.79
N VAL A 624 1.15 11.17 7.53
CA VAL A 624 1.05 12.09 6.38
C VAL A 624 -0.07 11.67 5.44
N LYS A 625 -0.99 12.60 5.17
CA LYS A 625 -1.82 12.57 3.95
C LYS A 625 -1.07 13.33 2.87
N ALA A 626 -0.83 12.72 1.71
CA ALA A 626 -0.22 13.39 0.56
C ALA A 626 -1.25 13.57 -0.57
N THR A 627 -1.13 14.65 -1.34
CA THR A 627 -1.87 14.82 -2.60
C THR A 627 -0.93 15.04 -3.77
N VAL A 628 -1.32 14.56 -4.94
CA VAL A 628 -0.66 14.82 -6.24
C VAL A 628 -1.72 15.32 -7.23
N ASP A 629 -1.61 16.57 -7.66
CA ASP A 629 -2.48 17.15 -8.70
C ASP A 629 -2.29 16.37 -10.01
N ALA A 630 -3.38 15.87 -10.61
CA ALA A 630 -3.31 15.03 -11.80
C ALA A 630 -2.90 15.78 -13.08
N TYR A 631 -2.90 17.13 -13.07
CA TYR A 631 -2.55 17.98 -14.21
C TYR A 631 -1.09 18.46 -14.14
N ASP A 632 -0.63 19.04 -13.03
CA ASP A 632 0.75 19.55 -12.88
C ASP A 632 1.66 18.67 -12.00
N GLY A 633 1.12 17.62 -11.37
CA GLY A 633 1.92 16.68 -10.58
C GLY A 633 2.54 17.32 -9.34
N LYS A 634 2.06 18.47 -8.89
CA LYS A 634 2.46 19.13 -7.66
C LYS A 634 2.13 18.25 -6.46
N VAL A 635 3.16 17.89 -5.70
CA VAL A 635 3.00 17.11 -4.47
C VAL A 635 2.78 18.06 -3.30
N THR A 636 1.73 17.83 -2.50
CA THR A 636 1.55 18.48 -1.20
C THR A 636 1.50 17.43 -0.11
N LEU A 637 2.26 17.61 0.98
CA LEU A 637 2.25 16.71 2.14
C LEU A 637 1.59 17.44 3.31
N TYR A 638 0.61 16.81 3.97
CA TYR A 638 -0.09 17.31 5.14
C TYR A 638 0.23 16.45 6.36
N SER A 639 0.57 17.09 7.48
CA SER A 639 0.88 16.48 8.78
C SER A 639 -0.40 15.98 9.43
N TRP A 640 -0.68 14.69 9.36
CA TRP A 640 -1.94 14.11 9.83
C TRP A 640 -1.88 13.77 11.33
N ASP A 641 -1.27 12.66 11.73
CA ASP A 641 -0.87 12.43 13.13
C ASP A 641 0.21 13.46 13.54
N THR A 642 -0.21 14.51 14.24
CA THR A 642 0.71 15.55 14.75
C THR A 642 1.42 15.15 16.05
N GLU A 643 1.02 14.06 16.70
CA GLU A 643 1.61 13.59 17.96
C GLU A 643 2.78 12.60 17.72
N ASP A 644 2.82 11.94 16.57
CA ASP A 644 3.90 11.03 16.14
C ASP A 644 5.32 11.64 16.31
N PRO A 645 6.16 11.11 17.23
CA PRO A 645 7.51 11.61 17.46
C PRO A 645 8.45 11.33 16.28
N ILE A 646 8.15 10.39 15.38
CA ILE A 646 8.90 10.14 14.15
C ILE A 646 8.60 11.24 13.14
N LEU A 647 7.33 11.59 12.89
CA LEU A 647 6.97 12.73 12.04
C LEU A 647 7.54 14.04 12.58
N GLN A 648 7.36 14.35 13.87
CA GLN A 648 7.92 15.57 14.48
C GLN A 648 9.46 15.64 14.34
N THR A 649 10.13 14.48 14.33
CA THR A 649 11.58 14.38 14.08
C THR A 649 11.93 14.67 12.61
N TRP A 650 11.13 14.19 11.65
CA TRP A 650 11.32 14.48 10.22
C TRP A 650 10.97 15.92 9.84
N GLN A 651 9.94 16.52 10.45
CA GLN A 651 9.60 17.94 10.27
C GLN A 651 10.73 18.87 10.72
N LYS A 652 11.48 18.51 11.78
CA LYS A 652 12.70 19.27 12.18
C LYS A 652 13.83 19.17 11.16
N ILE A 653 13.90 18.06 10.41
CA ILE A 653 14.89 17.83 9.34
C ILE A 653 14.46 18.53 8.04
N PHE A 654 13.16 18.55 7.75
CA PHE A 654 12.56 19.11 6.53
C PHE A 654 11.42 20.12 6.85
N PRO A 655 11.72 21.28 7.47
CA PRO A 655 10.70 22.19 8.04
C PRO A 655 9.89 23.00 7.00
N THR A 656 9.96 22.65 5.72
CA THR A 656 9.25 23.32 4.62
C THR A 656 8.57 22.34 3.66
N THR A 657 8.59 21.04 3.93
CA THR A 657 8.07 20.00 3.01
C THR A 657 6.70 19.46 3.42
N VAL A 658 6.26 19.75 4.65
CA VAL A 658 4.98 19.27 5.20
C VAL A 658 4.20 20.48 5.74
N LYS A 659 2.91 20.54 5.41
CA LYS A 659 1.93 21.52 5.88
C LYS A 659 1.15 21.01 7.10
N PRO A 660 0.51 21.87 7.91
CA PRO A 660 -0.50 21.43 8.87
C PRO A 660 -1.81 20.98 8.17
N VAL A 661 -2.65 20.21 8.87
CA VAL A 661 -4.04 19.92 8.40
C VAL A 661 -4.83 21.20 8.14
N SER A 662 -4.56 22.29 8.88
CA SER A 662 -5.25 23.58 8.71
C SER A 662 -5.12 24.24 7.33
N ASP A 663 -4.26 23.70 6.46
CA ASP A 663 -4.09 24.12 5.06
C ASP A 663 -4.96 23.31 4.07
N MET A 664 -5.70 22.27 4.53
CA MET A 664 -6.58 21.44 3.71
C MET A 664 -7.94 22.09 3.50
N SER A 665 -8.48 22.01 2.28
CA SER A 665 -9.83 22.48 1.96
C SER A 665 -10.91 21.57 2.56
N ALA A 666 -12.14 22.11 2.63
CA ALA A 666 -13.32 21.34 3.05
C ALA A 666 -13.56 20.13 2.12
N GLU A 667 -13.43 20.35 0.82
CA GLU A 667 -13.61 19.36 -0.24
C GLU A 667 -12.55 18.25 -0.16
N LEU A 668 -11.28 18.61 0.07
CA LEU A 668 -10.22 17.62 0.30
C LEU A 668 -10.48 16.76 1.54
N LEU A 669 -10.96 17.36 2.64
CA LEU A 669 -11.27 16.61 3.86
C LEU A 669 -12.47 15.68 3.68
N SER A 670 -13.52 16.09 2.96
CA SER A 670 -14.68 15.22 2.70
C SER A 670 -14.36 14.00 1.83
N HIS A 671 -13.21 13.97 1.15
CA HIS A 671 -12.74 12.81 0.40
C HIS A 671 -11.64 11.99 1.12
N VAL A 672 -11.07 12.47 2.22
CA VAL A 672 -10.15 11.64 3.02
C VAL A 672 -10.89 10.42 3.56
N ARG A 673 -10.30 9.23 3.37
CA ARG A 673 -10.72 7.94 3.96
C ARG A 673 -9.69 7.39 4.95
N TYR A 674 -10.08 6.45 5.82
CA TYR A 674 -9.13 5.77 6.71
C TYR A 674 -8.21 4.85 5.88
N PRO A 675 -6.90 4.75 6.20
CA PRO A 675 -5.95 4.09 5.30
C PRO A 675 -6.06 2.56 5.31
N GLU A 676 -5.99 1.94 4.13
CA GLU A 676 -6.24 0.52 3.97
C GLU A 676 -5.10 -0.36 4.51
N ASP A 677 -3.84 -0.08 4.18
CA ASP A 677 -2.71 -0.89 4.68
C ASP A 677 -2.58 -0.80 6.21
N LEU A 678 -2.82 0.38 6.81
CA LEU A 678 -2.85 0.53 8.27
C LEU A 678 -3.97 -0.32 8.89
N PHE A 679 -5.18 -0.24 8.34
CA PHE A 679 -6.31 -1.03 8.84
C PHE A 679 -6.05 -2.54 8.73
N LYS A 680 -5.42 -3.00 7.64
CA LYS A 680 -4.99 -4.40 7.48
C LYS A 680 -3.98 -4.82 8.55
N VAL A 681 -2.99 -3.97 8.86
CA VAL A 681 -2.01 -4.21 9.93
C VAL A 681 -2.66 -4.24 11.31
N GLN A 682 -3.54 -3.28 11.61
CA GLN A 682 -4.29 -3.24 12.87
C GLN A 682 -5.21 -4.46 13.02
N ARG A 683 -5.87 -4.87 11.94
CA ARG A 683 -6.66 -6.11 11.84
C ARG A 683 -5.82 -7.35 12.16
N ALA A 684 -4.62 -7.46 11.61
CA ALA A 684 -3.70 -8.56 11.88
C ALA A 684 -3.25 -8.60 13.36
N VAL A 685 -2.94 -7.44 13.94
CA VAL A 685 -2.57 -7.30 15.37
C VAL A 685 -3.74 -7.64 16.28
N LEU A 686 -4.92 -7.06 16.06
CA LEU A 686 -6.12 -7.31 16.86
C LEU A 686 -6.59 -8.77 16.81
N GLY A 687 -6.23 -9.54 15.77
CA GLY A 687 -6.45 -10.98 15.71
C GLY A 687 -5.90 -11.77 16.91
N THR A 688 -4.91 -11.23 17.65
CA THR A 688 -4.51 -11.77 18.98
C THR A 688 -4.58 -10.71 20.09
N TYR A 689 -4.36 -9.44 19.79
CA TYR A 689 -4.27 -8.36 20.78
C TYR A 689 -5.60 -7.66 21.12
N HIS A 690 -6.75 -8.20 20.67
CA HIS A 690 -8.05 -7.90 21.29
C HIS A 690 -8.12 -8.46 22.73
N VAL A 691 -7.44 -9.58 23.01
CA VAL A 691 -7.35 -10.16 24.37
C VAL A 691 -6.42 -9.31 25.23
N THR A 692 -6.99 -8.52 26.14
CA THR A 692 -6.24 -7.57 26.99
C THR A 692 -5.70 -8.15 28.30
N ASP A 693 -6.20 -9.30 28.78
CA ASP A 693 -5.64 -10.01 29.94
C ASP A 693 -4.51 -10.96 29.55
N ALA A 694 -3.31 -10.73 30.10
CA ALA A 694 -2.14 -11.58 29.90
C ALA A 694 -2.35 -13.07 30.29
N GLY A 695 -3.26 -13.37 31.22
CA GLY A 695 -3.58 -14.74 31.62
C GLY A 695 -4.36 -15.53 30.57
N SER A 696 -5.33 -14.88 29.91
CA SER A 696 -6.07 -15.42 28.76
C SER A 696 -5.21 -15.45 27.50
N PHE A 697 -4.50 -14.36 27.20
CA PHE A 697 -3.58 -14.26 26.05
C PHE A 697 -2.55 -15.40 26.03
N TYR A 698 -2.06 -15.81 27.20
CA TYR A 698 -1.10 -16.93 27.33
C TYR A 698 -1.61 -18.28 26.77
N SER A 699 -2.91 -18.57 26.83
CA SER A 699 -3.45 -19.84 26.31
C SER A 699 -3.67 -19.82 24.80
N ARG A 700 -3.93 -18.64 24.21
CA ARG A 700 -4.28 -18.45 22.79
C ARG A 700 -5.50 -19.27 22.34
N GLU A 701 -6.40 -19.59 23.28
CA GLU A 701 -7.66 -20.30 22.99
C GLU A 701 -8.67 -19.41 22.24
N ASP A 702 -8.45 -18.09 22.26
CA ASP A 702 -9.31 -17.04 21.69
C ASP A 702 -8.56 -16.26 20.58
N ALA A 703 -7.67 -16.93 19.83
CA ALA A 703 -7.00 -16.30 18.68
C ALA A 703 -7.96 -16.26 17.48
N TRP A 704 -8.00 -15.12 16.78
CA TRP A 704 -8.85 -14.86 15.62
C TRP A 704 -8.01 -14.64 14.35
N ALA A 705 -8.64 -14.74 13.18
CA ALA A 705 -8.04 -14.51 11.88
C ALA A 705 -9.05 -13.89 10.90
N THR A 706 -8.55 -13.16 9.90
CA THR A 706 -9.34 -12.76 8.72
C THR A 706 -9.86 -14.03 8.01
N PRO A 707 -11.14 -14.07 7.57
CA PRO A 707 -11.61 -15.18 6.75
C PRO A 707 -10.93 -15.20 5.38
N ASN A 708 -10.96 -16.38 4.75
CA ASN A 708 -10.67 -16.47 3.32
C ASN A 708 -11.77 -15.79 2.51
N ASP A 709 -11.35 -15.08 1.46
CA ASP A 709 -12.22 -14.51 0.45
C ASP A 709 -13.00 -15.63 -0.28
N PRO A 710 -14.34 -15.65 -0.23
CA PRO A 710 -15.15 -16.65 -0.91
C PRO A 710 -15.10 -16.55 -2.45
N THR A 711 -14.68 -15.40 -3.00
CA THR A 711 -14.65 -15.12 -4.44
C THR A 711 -13.34 -15.52 -5.12
N SER A 712 -12.28 -15.81 -4.35
CA SER A 712 -10.90 -15.93 -4.84
C SER A 712 -10.66 -17.04 -5.87
N GLY A 713 -11.64 -17.91 -6.13
CA GLY A 713 -11.65 -18.83 -7.27
C GLY A 713 -11.74 -18.14 -8.64
N ALA A 714 -12.09 -16.85 -8.68
CA ALA A 714 -12.01 -16.01 -9.88
C ALA A 714 -10.65 -15.31 -10.05
N ALA A 715 -9.91 -15.08 -8.96
CA ALA A 715 -8.63 -14.37 -8.97
C ALA A 715 -7.46 -15.28 -9.38
N THR A 716 -6.84 -15.01 -10.52
CA THR A 716 -5.74 -15.84 -11.06
C THR A 716 -4.41 -15.67 -10.30
N THR A 717 -4.31 -14.67 -9.43
CA THR A 717 -3.13 -14.28 -8.64
C THR A 717 -2.99 -15.05 -7.32
N ALA A 718 -4.08 -15.17 -6.53
CA ALA A 718 -4.08 -15.82 -5.21
C ALA A 718 -3.58 -17.27 -5.24
N ALA A 719 -3.84 -17.98 -6.35
CA ALA A 719 -3.38 -19.35 -6.58
C ALA A 719 -1.85 -19.50 -6.69
N ALA A 720 -1.09 -18.42 -6.89
CA ALA A 720 0.37 -18.45 -6.99
C ALA A 720 1.09 -18.32 -5.63
N THR A 721 0.47 -17.65 -4.66
CA THR A 721 1.05 -17.35 -3.33
C THR A 721 0.39 -18.12 -2.19
N GLY A 722 -0.84 -18.58 -2.36
CA GLY A 722 -1.58 -19.34 -1.34
C GLY A 722 -2.18 -18.48 -0.22
N THR A 723 -2.17 -17.16 -0.38
CA THR A 723 -2.94 -16.22 0.45
C THR A 723 -4.18 -15.79 -0.32
N SER A 724 -5.35 -15.96 0.29
CA SER A 724 -6.66 -15.65 -0.30
C SER A 724 -7.57 -15.11 0.81
N LEU A 725 -7.08 -14.14 1.56
CA LEU A 725 -7.81 -13.49 2.65
C LEU A 725 -8.78 -12.47 2.07
N GLN A 726 -9.89 -12.21 2.78
CA GLN A 726 -10.81 -11.17 2.37
C GLN A 726 -10.16 -9.78 2.54
N PRO A 727 -10.16 -8.90 1.53
CA PRO A 727 -9.80 -7.50 1.73
C PRO A 727 -10.81 -6.84 2.70
N PRO A 728 -10.46 -5.70 3.32
CA PRO A 728 -11.46 -4.84 3.93
C PRO A 728 -12.29 -4.17 2.83
N TYR A 729 -13.42 -3.55 3.19
CA TYR A 729 -14.22 -2.77 2.24
C TYR A 729 -14.69 -1.47 2.87
N TYR A 730 -14.62 -0.38 2.10
CA TYR A 730 -15.33 0.85 2.44
C TYR A 730 -16.84 0.67 2.20
N LEU A 731 -17.68 1.25 3.05
CA LEU A 731 -19.03 1.72 2.73
C LEU A 731 -19.51 2.76 3.74
N THR A 732 -20.56 3.50 3.42
CA THR A 732 -21.36 4.24 4.40
C THR A 732 -22.22 3.29 5.24
N LEU A 733 -21.94 3.21 6.55
CA LEU A 733 -22.66 2.33 7.50
C LEU A 733 -22.83 2.97 8.88
N GLN A 734 -23.85 2.54 9.62
CA GLN A 734 -24.09 2.90 11.02
C GLN A 734 -23.79 1.70 11.94
N THR A 735 -22.91 1.88 12.93
CA THR A 735 -22.73 0.90 14.03
C THR A 735 -23.73 1.16 15.17
N PRO A 736 -24.00 0.17 16.05
CA PRO A 736 -25.05 0.28 17.08
C PRO A 736 -24.86 1.39 18.14
N ASP A 737 -23.68 1.99 18.22
CA ASP A 737 -23.34 3.13 19.09
C ASP A 737 -23.50 4.50 18.41
N GLN A 738 -23.67 4.55 17.08
CA GLN A 738 -23.79 5.78 16.30
C GLN A 738 -25.25 6.22 16.12
N GLU A 739 -25.50 7.54 16.14
CA GLU A 739 -26.82 8.13 15.86
C GLU A 739 -27.05 8.42 14.35
N VAL A 740 -25.98 8.40 13.54
CA VAL A 740 -25.94 8.72 12.10
C VAL A 740 -24.88 7.81 11.46
N PRO A 741 -25.05 7.29 10.23
CA PRO A 741 -24.01 6.52 9.54
C PRO A 741 -22.74 7.35 9.25
N SER A 742 -21.61 6.67 9.15
CA SER A 742 -20.33 7.22 8.69
C SER A 742 -19.81 6.42 7.50
N TYR A 743 -19.13 7.09 6.56
CA TYR A 743 -18.26 6.36 5.63
C TYR A 743 -17.17 5.65 6.43
N SER A 744 -17.04 4.34 6.22
CA SER A 744 -16.33 3.46 7.15
C SER A 744 -15.63 2.33 6.41
N LEU A 745 -14.45 1.94 6.88
CA LEU A 745 -13.70 0.80 6.38
C LEU A 745 -13.88 -0.39 7.34
N TYR A 746 -14.42 -1.52 6.87
CA TYR A 746 -14.69 -2.67 7.74
C TYR A 746 -13.96 -3.95 7.33
N SER A 747 -13.81 -4.88 8.27
CA SER A 747 -13.45 -6.27 7.99
C SER A 747 -13.97 -7.22 9.08
N THR A 748 -13.94 -8.52 8.81
CA THR A 748 -14.55 -9.55 9.68
C THR A 748 -13.51 -10.51 10.26
N TYR A 749 -13.86 -11.13 11.38
CA TYR A 749 -13.05 -12.15 12.06
C TYR A 749 -13.77 -13.48 12.17
N ILE A 750 -13.02 -14.55 11.92
CA ILE A 750 -13.34 -15.93 12.30
C ILE A 750 -12.30 -16.41 13.33
N PRO A 751 -12.59 -17.45 14.13
CA PRO A 751 -11.56 -18.13 14.93
C PRO A 751 -10.34 -18.55 14.10
N ALA A 752 -9.14 -18.45 14.67
CA ALA A 752 -7.90 -18.87 14.01
C ALA A 752 -7.78 -20.41 13.97
N SER A 753 -7.25 -20.94 12.86
CA SER A 753 -6.99 -22.37 12.73
C SER A 753 -5.77 -22.80 13.54
N VAL A 754 -5.99 -23.56 14.62
CA VAL A 754 -4.89 -24.15 15.40
C VAL A 754 -4.06 -25.09 14.51
N GLN A 755 -2.74 -24.94 14.56
CA GLN A 755 -1.81 -25.70 13.71
C GLN A 755 -1.99 -27.22 13.88
N GLY A 756 -2.54 -27.87 12.84
CA GLY A 756 -2.89 -29.30 12.83
C GLY A 756 -4.40 -29.60 12.74
N ALA A 757 -5.27 -28.60 12.95
CA ALA A 757 -6.69 -28.69 12.61
C ALA A 757 -6.89 -28.84 11.09
N GLN A 758 -7.98 -29.47 10.66
CA GLN A 758 -8.26 -29.75 9.24
C GLN A 758 -9.02 -28.62 8.52
N ALA A 759 -9.65 -27.71 9.27
CA ALA A 759 -10.28 -26.47 8.81
C ALA A 759 -10.45 -25.53 10.02
N SER A 760 -10.66 -24.23 9.80
CA SER A 760 -11.21 -23.38 10.86
C SER A 760 -12.74 -23.50 10.93
N ARG A 761 -13.33 -23.07 12.05
CA ARG A 761 -14.76 -22.78 12.12
C ARG A 761 -15.00 -21.44 11.43
N ASN A 762 -15.54 -21.44 10.21
CA ASN A 762 -15.96 -20.23 9.52
C ASN A 762 -17.29 -19.67 10.12
N VAL A 763 -17.30 -19.39 11.41
CA VAL A 763 -18.35 -18.61 12.11
C VAL A 763 -17.76 -17.25 12.47
N LEU A 764 -18.56 -16.18 12.44
CA LEU A 764 -18.09 -14.88 12.86
C LEU A 764 -17.90 -14.82 14.38
N THR A 765 -16.83 -14.15 14.80
CA THR A 765 -16.52 -13.88 16.20
C THR A 765 -16.24 -12.40 16.46
N GLY A 766 -15.99 -11.61 15.41
CA GLY A 766 -15.87 -10.16 15.51
C GLY A 766 -16.07 -9.45 14.17
N TYR A 767 -16.49 -8.19 14.24
CA TYR A 767 -16.65 -7.28 13.11
C TYR A 767 -15.96 -5.96 13.46
N LEU A 768 -14.88 -5.62 12.74
CA LEU A 768 -14.05 -4.44 12.99
C LEU A 768 -14.42 -3.33 11.98
N VAL A 769 -14.62 -2.11 12.48
CA VAL A 769 -14.92 -0.91 11.69
C VAL A 769 -13.94 0.19 12.07
N ALA A 770 -13.38 0.86 11.07
CA ALA A 770 -12.68 2.14 11.21
C ALA A 770 -13.55 3.25 10.63
N ASP A 771 -13.95 4.19 11.49
CA ASP A 771 -14.58 5.44 11.06
C ASP A 771 -13.67 6.15 10.05
N SER A 772 -14.16 6.38 8.84
CA SER A 772 -13.37 6.89 7.71
C SER A 772 -13.79 8.28 7.28
N ASP A 773 -14.76 8.91 7.95
CA ASP A 773 -15.16 10.28 7.60
C ASP A 773 -14.32 11.32 8.34
N ALA A 774 -13.42 11.99 7.62
CA ALA A 774 -12.65 13.11 8.15
C ALA A 774 -13.47 14.41 8.28
N GLY A 775 -14.71 14.44 7.78
CA GLY A 775 -15.60 15.59 7.83
C GLY A 775 -15.35 16.64 6.75
N SER A 776 -16.18 17.68 6.72
CA SER A 776 -16.23 18.69 5.67
C SER A 776 -15.97 20.13 6.15
N GLU A 777 -15.40 20.32 7.35
CA GLU A 777 -14.95 21.65 7.82
C GLU A 777 -13.48 21.89 7.45
N ALA A 778 -13.23 22.93 6.65
CA ALA A 778 -11.89 23.26 6.15
C ALA A 778 -10.85 23.36 7.28
N GLY A 779 -9.78 22.58 7.16
CA GLY A 779 -8.67 22.54 8.11
C GLY A 779 -8.92 21.79 9.43
N THR A 780 -10.08 21.14 9.60
CA THR A 780 -10.49 20.48 10.86
C THR A 780 -10.91 19.03 10.59
N VAL A 781 -10.25 18.07 11.24
CA VAL A 781 -10.67 16.66 11.20
C VAL A 781 -11.84 16.45 12.16
N ALA A 782 -12.86 15.71 11.75
CA ALA A 782 -13.97 15.31 12.61
C ALA A 782 -13.51 14.43 13.77
N ASP A 783 -14.07 14.67 14.97
CA ASP A 783 -13.76 13.94 16.22
C ASP A 783 -13.98 12.41 16.12
N GLY A 784 -14.77 11.94 15.14
CA GLY A 784 -15.02 10.52 14.89
C GLY A 784 -13.92 9.80 14.10
N TYR A 785 -13.19 10.50 13.23
CA TYR A 785 -12.27 9.88 12.27
C TYR A 785 -11.25 8.95 12.92
N GLY A 786 -11.13 7.74 12.37
CA GLY A 786 -10.21 6.71 12.87
C GLY A 786 -10.64 6.03 14.16
N THR A 787 -11.85 6.29 14.66
CA THR A 787 -12.43 5.52 15.77
C THR A 787 -12.58 4.06 15.34
N LEU A 788 -11.84 3.17 16.00
CA LEU A 788 -11.92 1.74 15.79
C LEU A 788 -13.00 1.14 16.69
N ARG A 789 -14.04 0.59 16.08
CA ARG A 789 -15.16 -0.11 16.75
C ARG A 789 -15.05 -1.60 16.45
N LEU A 790 -15.06 -2.44 17.48
CA LEU A 790 -15.01 -3.89 17.37
C LEU A 790 -16.28 -4.49 17.97
N LEU A 791 -17.20 -4.91 17.10
CA LEU A 791 -18.37 -5.66 17.53
C LEU A 791 -17.89 -7.10 17.85
N GLU A 792 -17.96 -7.53 19.11
CA GLU A 792 -17.64 -8.91 19.54
C GLU A 792 -18.93 -9.74 19.59
N LEU A 793 -18.96 -10.86 18.87
CA LEU A 793 -20.14 -11.72 18.77
C LEU A 793 -20.14 -12.80 19.88
N PRO A 794 -21.31 -13.18 20.41
CA PRO A 794 -21.40 -14.18 21.48
C PRO A 794 -20.90 -15.56 21.04
N LYS A 795 -20.13 -16.22 21.91
CA LYS A 795 -19.39 -17.46 21.59
C LYS A 795 -20.23 -18.74 21.66
N ASP A 796 -21.46 -18.62 22.17
CA ASP A 796 -22.45 -19.71 22.26
C ASP A 796 -23.32 -19.79 20.99
N ASP A 797 -23.51 -18.69 20.27
CA ASP A 797 -24.28 -18.64 19.01
C ASP A 797 -23.39 -18.87 17.77
N THR A 798 -24.00 -19.22 16.64
CA THR A 798 -23.27 -19.61 15.42
C THR A 798 -23.63 -18.75 14.22
N VAL A 799 -23.32 -17.46 14.31
CA VAL A 799 -23.47 -16.50 13.21
C VAL A 799 -22.50 -16.87 12.07
N PRO A 800 -22.96 -17.00 10.80
CA PRO A 800 -22.15 -17.61 9.74
C PRO A 800 -21.05 -16.69 9.22
N GLY A 801 -19.85 -17.24 9.00
CA GLY A 801 -18.76 -16.53 8.32
C GLY A 801 -19.02 -16.36 6.82
N PRO A 802 -18.31 -15.44 6.14
CA PRO A 802 -18.37 -15.28 4.67
C PRO A 802 -18.23 -16.61 3.92
N GLY A 803 -17.30 -17.47 4.37
CA GLY A 803 -17.11 -18.81 3.83
C GLY A 803 -18.19 -19.84 4.19
N GLN A 804 -19.09 -19.58 5.14
CA GLN A 804 -20.31 -20.38 5.35
C GLN A 804 -21.46 -19.86 4.48
N VAL A 805 -21.69 -18.54 4.43
CA VAL A 805 -22.73 -17.94 3.58
C VAL A 805 -22.50 -18.26 2.10
N GLN A 806 -21.27 -18.18 1.59
CA GLN A 806 -20.99 -18.58 0.21
C GLN A 806 -21.29 -20.07 -0.05
N ASN A 807 -21.07 -20.95 0.94
CA ASN A 807 -21.44 -22.36 0.83
C ASN A 807 -22.97 -22.49 0.81
N ALA A 808 -23.70 -21.81 1.69
CA ALA A 808 -25.16 -21.79 1.71
C ALA A 808 -25.74 -21.37 0.35
N PHE A 809 -25.34 -20.20 -0.18
CA PHE A 809 -25.67 -19.73 -1.54
C PHE A 809 -25.34 -20.76 -2.64
N THR A 810 -24.25 -21.51 -2.51
CA THR A 810 -23.84 -22.49 -3.53
C THR A 810 -24.57 -23.83 -3.40
N THR A 811 -25.13 -24.13 -2.22
CA THR A 811 -25.91 -25.35 -1.95
C THR A 811 -27.42 -25.17 -2.03
N ASP A 812 -27.93 -23.93 -1.98
CA ASP A 812 -29.36 -23.67 -2.13
C ASP A 812 -29.88 -24.17 -3.51
N PRO A 813 -30.96 -24.98 -3.56
CA PRO A 813 -31.47 -25.50 -4.82
C PRO A 813 -31.97 -24.44 -5.80
N THR A 814 -32.46 -23.29 -5.35
CA THR A 814 -32.99 -22.24 -6.22
C THR A 814 -31.84 -21.51 -6.89
N VAL A 815 -30.93 -20.95 -6.08
CA VAL A 815 -29.70 -20.28 -6.52
C VAL A 815 -28.87 -21.21 -7.40
N ALA A 816 -28.65 -22.46 -6.99
CA ALA A 816 -27.88 -23.41 -7.79
C ALA A 816 -28.54 -23.71 -9.14
N ASN A 817 -29.87 -23.77 -9.24
CA ASN A 817 -30.56 -23.96 -10.52
C ASN A 817 -30.43 -22.72 -11.42
N GLU A 818 -30.61 -21.51 -10.88
CA GLU A 818 -30.51 -20.27 -11.67
C GLU A 818 -29.07 -19.93 -12.07
N LEU A 819 -28.07 -20.11 -11.22
CA LEU A 819 -26.66 -19.99 -11.63
C LEU A 819 -26.32 -21.00 -12.74
N ASN A 820 -26.94 -22.18 -12.76
CA ASN A 820 -26.87 -23.15 -13.87
C ASN A 820 -27.77 -22.79 -15.07
N ILE A 821 -28.64 -21.77 -15.02
CA ILE A 821 -29.29 -21.15 -16.18
C ILE A 821 -28.37 -20.05 -16.74
N LEU A 822 -27.87 -19.16 -15.89
CA LEU A 822 -26.99 -18.05 -16.28
C LEU A 822 -25.63 -18.52 -16.85
N SER A 823 -25.13 -19.67 -16.38
CA SER A 823 -23.92 -20.32 -16.93
C SER A 823 -24.17 -21.22 -18.17
N ARG A 824 -25.37 -21.17 -18.78
CA ARG A 824 -25.78 -22.15 -19.80
C ARG A 824 -25.70 -21.57 -21.22
N GLY A 825 -24.65 -21.95 -21.94
CA GLY A 825 -24.39 -21.52 -23.32
C GLY A 825 -23.03 -20.87 -23.45
N ASP A 826 -22.93 -19.82 -24.26
CA ASP A 826 -21.72 -19.02 -24.43
C ASP A 826 -21.69 -17.84 -23.43
N THR A 827 -21.85 -18.15 -22.14
CA THR A 827 -21.74 -17.23 -21.00
C THR A 827 -20.81 -17.75 -19.91
N THR A 828 -20.34 -16.85 -19.05
CA THR A 828 -19.63 -17.09 -17.80
C THR A 828 -20.25 -16.25 -16.70
N VAL A 829 -20.49 -16.85 -15.54
CA VAL A 829 -20.94 -16.17 -14.32
C VAL A 829 -19.75 -15.82 -13.43
N THR A 830 -19.64 -14.56 -13.02
CA THR A 830 -18.66 -14.06 -12.06
C THR A 830 -19.39 -13.64 -10.78
N ARG A 831 -18.89 -14.06 -9.62
CA ARG A 831 -19.36 -13.56 -8.32
C ARG A 831 -18.54 -12.31 -7.97
N GLY A 832 -19.21 -11.24 -7.57
CA GLY A 832 -18.53 -10.14 -6.88
C GLY A 832 -18.30 -10.45 -5.40
N ASN A 833 -17.64 -9.49 -4.74
CA ASN A 833 -17.39 -9.46 -3.31
C ASN A 833 -18.62 -9.84 -2.45
N LEU A 834 -18.37 -10.46 -1.30
CA LEU A 834 -19.41 -10.81 -0.32
C LEU A 834 -19.35 -9.79 0.82
N LEU A 835 -20.25 -8.81 0.76
CA LEU A 835 -20.38 -7.80 1.81
C LEU A 835 -21.09 -8.37 3.04
N THR A 836 -20.91 -7.74 4.18
CA THR A 836 -21.51 -8.11 5.48
C THR A 836 -21.78 -6.83 6.26
N LEU A 837 -23.02 -6.62 6.69
CA LEU A 837 -23.51 -5.37 7.26
C LEU A 837 -24.28 -5.60 8.57
N PRO A 838 -24.01 -4.83 9.65
CA PRO A 838 -24.68 -4.95 10.95
C PRO A 838 -26.01 -4.18 11.00
N VAL A 839 -26.97 -4.56 10.17
CA VAL A 839 -28.28 -3.88 9.99
C VAL A 839 -29.45 -4.75 10.44
N GLY A 840 -30.60 -4.15 10.75
CA GLY A 840 -31.79 -4.89 11.25
C GLY A 840 -31.57 -5.58 12.60
N GLY A 841 -30.53 -5.18 13.34
CA GLY A 841 -30.08 -5.86 14.56
C GLY A 841 -29.40 -7.22 14.35
N GLY A 842 -29.11 -7.60 13.10
CA GLY A 842 -28.45 -8.86 12.74
C GLY A 842 -27.32 -8.63 11.73
N LEU A 843 -26.89 -9.69 11.03
CA LEU A 843 -25.95 -9.54 9.92
C LEU A 843 -26.61 -9.86 8.58
N LEU A 844 -26.70 -8.84 7.74
CA LEU A 844 -27.08 -8.94 6.33
C LEU A 844 -25.84 -9.23 5.49
N TYR A 845 -25.94 -10.19 4.58
CA TYR A 845 -24.89 -10.51 3.61
C TYR A 845 -25.39 -10.18 2.21
N VAL A 846 -24.55 -9.58 1.36
CA VAL A 846 -24.91 -9.16 -0.01
C VAL A 846 -23.81 -9.59 -0.97
N GLN A 847 -24.17 -10.22 -2.08
CA GLN A 847 -23.23 -10.59 -3.15
C GLN A 847 -23.84 -10.32 -4.54
N PRO A 848 -23.28 -9.38 -5.33
CA PRO A 848 -23.68 -9.17 -6.72
C PRO A 848 -23.21 -10.32 -7.62
N ILE A 849 -24.07 -10.74 -8.55
CA ILE A 849 -23.82 -11.80 -9.53
C ILE A 849 -23.81 -11.21 -10.93
N TYR A 850 -22.62 -11.24 -11.53
CA TYR A 850 -22.38 -10.74 -12.88
C TYR A 850 -22.40 -11.86 -13.90
N VAL A 851 -22.88 -11.54 -15.10
CA VAL A 851 -22.81 -12.43 -16.27
C VAL A 851 -22.11 -11.70 -17.39
N ARG A 852 -21.21 -12.41 -18.09
CA ARG A 852 -20.68 -11.98 -19.39
C ARG A 852 -20.85 -13.08 -20.41
N SER A 853 -20.91 -12.72 -21.69
CA SER A 853 -20.76 -13.70 -22.77
C SER A 853 -19.31 -14.21 -22.82
N ASN A 854 -19.06 -15.32 -23.52
CA ASN A 854 -17.73 -15.87 -23.78
C ASN A 854 -17.10 -15.30 -25.07
N GLY A 855 -17.73 -14.32 -25.73
CA GLY A 855 -17.24 -13.68 -26.95
C GLY A 855 -16.28 -12.51 -26.72
N ASP A 856 -15.48 -12.19 -27.74
CA ASP A 856 -14.34 -11.24 -27.72
C ASP A 856 -14.69 -9.76 -27.38
N THR A 857 -15.97 -9.41 -27.24
CA THR A 857 -16.46 -8.03 -26.99
C THR A 857 -17.50 -8.01 -25.86
N SER A 858 -17.27 -8.85 -24.85
CA SER A 858 -18.12 -9.01 -23.68
C SER A 858 -17.54 -8.31 -22.45
N PHE A 859 -18.42 -7.91 -21.54
CA PHE A 859 -18.08 -7.32 -20.25
C PHE A 859 -19.08 -7.82 -19.18
N PRO A 860 -18.73 -7.75 -17.88
CA PRO A 860 -19.64 -8.16 -16.80
C PRO A 860 -20.83 -7.21 -16.69
N LEU A 861 -22.04 -7.77 -16.75
CA LEU A 861 -23.31 -7.09 -16.46
C LEU A 861 -23.89 -7.65 -15.15
N LEU A 862 -24.36 -6.80 -14.26
CA LEU A 862 -25.03 -7.21 -13.03
C LEU A 862 -26.44 -7.74 -13.37
N GLN A 863 -26.69 -9.03 -13.16
CA GLN A 863 -27.97 -9.66 -13.52
C GLN A 863 -28.82 -10.05 -12.31
N LYS A 864 -28.18 -10.33 -11.17
CA LYS A 864 -28.84 -10.79 -9.95
C LYS A 864 -28.08 -10.30 -8.71
N VAL A 865 -28.79 -10.18 -7.60
CA VAL A 865 -28.22 -9.92 -6.27
C VAL A 865 -28.60 -11.08 -5.34
N LEU A 866 -27.61 -11.68 -4.70
CA LEU A 866 -27.81 -12.61 -3.58
C LEU A 866 -27.85 -11.83 -2.28
N VAL A 867 -28.83 -12.10 -1.42
CA VAL A 867 -28.84 -11.65 -0.03
C VAL A 867 -29.12 -12.80 0.94
N ALA A 868 -28.58 -12.70 2.15
CA ALA A 868 -28.91 -13.63 3.25
C ALA A 868 -29.01 -12.89 4.59
N PHE A 869 -29.89 -13.38 5.47
CA PHE A 869 -30.03 -12.94 6.85
C PHE A 869 -30.47 -14.14 7.70
N GLY A 870 -29.67 -14.50 8.71
CA GLY A 870 -29.86 -15.76 9.44
C GLY A 870 -29.74 -16.99 8.53
N ASP A 871 -30.78 -17.82 8.50
CA ASP A 871 -30.93 -18.98 7.60
C ASP A 871 -31.66 -18.65 6.28
N ASP A 872 -32.28 -17.46 6.16
CA ASP A 872 -33.06 -17.05 4.99
C ASP A 872 -32.18 -16.46 3.87
N ILE A 873 -32.56 -16.74 2.62
CA ILE A 873 -31.81 -16.37 1.39
C ILE A 873 -32.80 -15.90 0.32
N ALA A 874 -32.48 -14.80 -0.35
CA ALA A 874 -33.20 -14.33 -1.55
C ALA A 874 -32.23 -14.09 -2.74
N PHE A 875 -32.76 -14.17 -3.96
CA PHE A 875 -31.97 -14.10 -5.21
C PHE A 875 -32.73 -13.44 -6.35
N GLU A 876 -32.75 -12.11 -6.35
CA GLU A 876 -33.60 -11.32 -7.24
C GLU A 876 -32.79 -10.47 -8.24
N ASP A 877 -33.50 -9.89 -9.21
CA ASP A 877 -32.91 -9.07 -10.27
C ASP A 877 -32.32 -7.75 -9.78
N THR A 878 -32.77 -7.24 -8.62
CA THR A 878 -32.41 -5.93 -8.06
C THR A 878 -32.17 -6.08 -6.55
N LEU A 879 -31.43 -5.17 -5.93
CA LEU A 879 -31.18 -5.19 -4.49
C LEU A 879 -32.47 -4.93 -3.71
N ASP A 880 -33.28 -3.94 -4.10
CA ASP A 880 -34.57 -3.65 -3.47
C ASP A 880 -35.49 -4.87 -3.46
N ALA A 881 -35.62 -5.56 -4.62
CA ALA A 881 -36.40 -6.79 -4.70
C ALA A 881 -35.82 -7.92 -3.84
N ALA A 882 -34.48 -8.03 -3.75
CA ALA A 882 -33.82 -9.05 -2.93
C ALA A 882 -34.07 -8.81 -1.43
N LEU A 883 -33.98 -7.55 -0.97
CA LEU A 883 -34.25 -7.18 0.42
C LEU A 883 -35.74 -7.37 0.77
N ASP A 884 -36.67 -6.92 -0.07
CA ASP A 884 -38.10 -7.12 0.18
C ASP A 884 -38.48 -8.61 0.17
N SER A 885 -37.90 -9.42 -0.73
CA SER A 885 -38.09 -10.88 -0.77
C SER A 885 -37.56 -11.57 0.51
N LEU A 886 -36.41 -11.11 1.02
CA LEU A 886 -35.79 -11.62 2.25
C LEU A 886 -36.59 -11.25 3.51
N PHE A 887 -37.08 -10.02 3.62
CA PHE A 887 -37.83 -9.51 4.77
C PHE A 887 -39.36 -9.61 4.62
N GLY A 888 -39.85 -10.59 3.85
CA GLY A 888 -41.27 -10.97 3.85
C GLY A 888 -42.24 -10.01 3.14
N GLY A 889 -41.73 -9.15 2.24
CA GLY A 889 -42.51 -8.27 1.36
C GLY A 889 -42.50 -6.78 1.73
N ASP A 890 -41.74 -6.38 2.74
CA ASP A 890 -41.40 -5.00 3.09
C ASP A 890 -40.09 -5.05 3.88
N SER A 891 -38.97 -4.66 3.28
CA SER A 891 -37.68 -4.52 3.98
C SER A 891 -37.65 -3.32 4.91
N GLY A 892 -38.44 -2.29 4.60
CA GLY A 892 -38.44 -0.98 5.26
C GLY A 892 -37.33 -0.03 4.78
N ALA A 893 -36.59 -0.41 3.74
CA ALA A 893 -35.52 0.36 3.10
C ALA A 893 -35.91 0.84 1.69
N ASP A 894 -35.05 1.67 1.11
CA ASP A 894 -34.96 1.97 -0.33
C ASP A 894 -33.47 1.88 -0.67
N ALA A 895 -33.08 0.90 -1.49
CA ALA A 895 -31.70 0.60 -1.82
C ALA A 895 -31.21 1.40 -3.04
N GLY A 896 -32.08 2.17 -3.68
CA GLY A 896 -31.76 3.02 -4.82
C GLY A 896 -31.84 2.35 -6.19
N ASP A 897 -32.19 1.06 -6.30
CA ASP A 897 -32.51 0.40 -7.58
C ASP A 897 -34.02 0.19 -7.81
N THR A 898 -34.84 0.75 -6.92
CA THR A 898 -36.29 0.91 -7.03
C THR A 898 -36.74 1.42 -8.41
N GLY A 899 -37.73 0.73 -9.00
CA GLY A 899 -38.34 1.12 -10.27
C GLY A 899 -37.53 0.76 -11.53
N THR A 900 -36.35 0.13 -11.40
CA THR A 900 -35.68 -0.49 -12.55
C THR A 900 -36.56 -1.63 -13.13
N PRO A 901 -36.77 -1.71 -14.46
CA PRO A 901 -37.61 -2.76 -15.03
C PRO A 901 -37.00 -4.16 -14.92
N THR A 902 -37.49 -4.97 -13.97
CA THR A 902 -37.23 -6.42 -13.93
C THR A 902 -37.79 -7.10 -15.18
N THR A 903 -37.03 -7.99 -15.81
CA THR A 903 -37.50 -8.66 -17.04
C THR A 903 -38.46 -9.79 -16.65
N PRO A 904 -39.74 -9.79 -17.09
CA PRO A 904 -40.68 -10.81 -16.65
C PRO A 904 -40.24 -12.22 -17.05
N SER A 905 -40.03 -13.08 -16.05
CA SER A 905 -39.74 -14.50 -16.29
C SER A 905 -40.89 -15.15 -17.04
N THR A 906 -40.71 -15.37 -18.35
CA THR A 906 -41.76 -15.88 -19.22
C THR A 906 -42.01 -17.36 -18.98
N GLY A 907 -42.89 -17.66 -18.02
CA GLY A 907 -43.49 -18.97 -17.87
C GLY A 907 -44.19 -19.38 -19.17
N SER A 908 -43.80 -20.54 -19.71
CA SER A 908 -44.34 -21.05 -20.98
C SER A 908 -45.84 -21.33 -20.91
N ASP A 909 -46.58 -20.88 -21.92
CA ASP A 909 -47.65 -21.71 -22.50
C ASP A 909 -47.55 -21.70 -24.04
N THR A 910 -47.95 -22.79 -24.66
CA THR A 910 -47.69 -23.11 -26.07
C THR A 910 -48.96 -23.02 -26.91
N GLY A 911 -49.07 -21.96 -27.73
CA GLY A 911 -50.20 -21.74 -28.65
C GLY A 911 -49.74 -21.46 -30.07
N GLY A 912 -49.69 -22.49 -30.93
CA GLY A 912 -49.21 -22.37 -32.31
C GLY A 912 -50.13 -21.58 -33.24
N THR A 913 -49.54 -20.94 -34.26
CA THR A 913 -50.26 -20.30 -35.37
C THR A 913 -51.08 -21.28 -36.20
N ASP A 914 -52.34 -20.97 -36.47
CA ASP A 914 -53.02 -21.42 -37.69
C ASP A 914 -54.05 -20.38 -38.17
N THR A 915 -54.44 -20.47 -39.45
CA THR A 915 -55.26 -19.48 -40.16
C THR A 915 -56.43 -20.15 -40.88
N GLY A 916 -57.67 -19.97 -40.42
CA GLY A 916 -58.83 -20.52 -41.15
C GLY A 916 -60.22 -20.27 -40.56
N GLY A 917 -61.02 -19.49 -41.30
CA GLY A 917 -62.32 -19.94 -41.84
C GLY A 917 -63.50 -20.31 -40.94
N ASP A 918 -64.41 -19.33 -40.79
CA ASP A 918 -65.85 -19.45 -41.12
C ASP A 918 -66.91 -19.98 -40.09
N ALA A 919 -68.13 -19.44 -40.27
CA ALA A 919 -69.48 -19.90 -39.89
C ALA A 919 -69.78 -20.60 -38.53
N GLY A 920 -70.11 -19.78 -37.52
CA GLY A 920 -71.41 -19.76 -36.80
C GLY A 920 -72.10 -21.02 -36.20
N GLY A 921 -72.56 -20.93 -34.94
CA GLY A 921 -73.44 -21.93 -34.32
C GLY A 921 -74.00 -21.52 -32.94
N THR A 922 -75.33 -21.50 -32.78
CA THR A 922 -76.05 -20.92 -31.64
C THR A 922 -76.40 -21.87 -30.48
N THR A 923 -76.22 -21.37 -29.23
CA THR A 923 -77.09 -21.49 -28.02
C THR A 923 -77.29 -22.80 -27.23
N GLY A 924 -77.23 -22.66 -25.89
CA GLY A 924 -77.72 -23.59 -24.83
C GLY A 924 -76.59 -24.05 -23.88
N GLY A 925 -76.58 -23.86 -22.55
CA GLY A 925 -77.62 -23.50 -21.57
C GLY A 925 -78.11 -24.76 -20.81
N ASP A 926 -78.13 -24.87 -19.47
CA ASP A 926 -77.95 -23.93 -18.34
C ASP A 926 -77.54 -24.78 -17.07
N ALA A 927 -77.25 -24.34 -15.83
CA ALA A 927 -77.41 -23.05 -15.12
C ALA A 927 -76.54 -22.96 -13.83
N GLY A 928 -76.14 -21.74 -13.42
CA GLY A 928 -75.80 -21.34 -12.03
C GLY A 928 -74.36 -21.60 -11.50
N GLY A 929 -73.79 -20.76 -10.62
CA GLY A 929 -74.24 -19.42 -10.19
C GLY A 929 -73.69 -18.93 -8.83
N THR A 930 -72.72 -18.03 -8.84
CA THR A 930 -72.33 -17.12 -7.73
C THR A 930 -71.72 -15.84 -8.30
N GLY A 931 -71.77 -14.72 -7.55
CA GLY A 931 -71.48 -13.39 -8.10
C GLY A 931 -70.01 -13.01 -8.18
N GLY A 932 -69.60 -12.47 -9.33
CA GLY A 932 -68.45 -11.59 -9.53
C GLY A 932 -68.88 -10.42 -10.42
N VAL A 933 -68.28 -9.25 -10.26
CA VAL A 933 -68.51 -8.10 -11.15
C VAL A 933 -67.45 -8.17 -12.24
N THR A 934 -67.87 -8.35 -13.48
CA THR A 934 -67.01 -8.40 -14.66
C THR A 934 -67.15 -7.11 -15.46
N GLY A 935 -66.04 -6.46 -15.83
CA GLY A 935 -66.06 -5.38 -16.82
C GLY A 935 -66.66 -5.83 -18.15
N ASP A 936 -67.26 -4.91 -18.90
CA ASP A 936 -67.82 -5.19 -20.23
C ASP A 936 -66.73 -5.00 -21.30
N PRO A 937 -66.25 -6.07 -21.97
CA PRO A 937 -65.22 -5.94 -23.01
C PRO A 937 -65.69 -5.08 -24.18
N THR A 938 -67.00 -4.99 -24.40
CA THR A 938 -67.62 -4.14 -25.42
C THR A 938 -67.46 -2.66 -25.07
N ALA A 939 -67.56 -2.31 -23.78
CA ALA A 939 -67.38 -0.94 -23.29
C ALA A 939 -65.91 -0.50 -23.38
N LEU A 940 -64.95 -1.37 -23.02
CA LEU A 940 -63.52 -1.12 -23.23
C LEU A 940 -63.21 -0.96 -24.72
N GLN A 941 -63.67 -1.89 -25.57
CA GLN A 941 -63.45 -1.83 -27.01
C GLN A 941 -64.06 -0.57 -27.66
N GLN A 942 -65.22 -0.11 -27.17
CA GLN A 942 -65.84 1.13 -27.61
C GLN A 942 -65.07 2.36 -27.11
N ALA A 943 -64.61 2.39 -25.86
CA ALA A 943 -63.78 3.48 -25.34
C ALA A 943 -62.45 3.63 -26.11
N LEU A 944 -61.81 2.52 -26.50
CA LEU A 944 -60.61 2.52 -27.34
C LEU A 944 -60.87 2.99 -28.78
N ASN A 945 -62.06 2.73 -29.33
CA ASN A 945 -62.46 3.26 -30.64
C ASN A 945 -62.79 4.76 -30.57
N ASP A 946 -63.54 5.20 -29.55
CA ASP A 946 -63.80 6.62 -29.28
C ASP A 946 -62.48 7.41 -29.11
N ALA A 947 -61.48 6.82 -28.43
CA ALA A 947 -60.15 7.40 -28.27
C ALA A 947 -59.39 7.51 -29.60
N ARG A 948 -59.44 6.48 -30.46
CA ARG A 948 -58.84 6.52 -31.81
C ARG A 948 -59.46 7.62 -32.67
N ASP A 949 -60.78 7.74 -32.67
CA ASP A 949 -61.49 8.73 -33.48
C ASP A 949 -61.27 10.16 -32.95
N ALA A 950 -61.23 10.33 -31.62
CA ALA A 950 -60.89 11.61 -30.99
C ALA A 950 -59.43 12.03 -31.29
N LEU A 951 -58.48 11.09 -31.28
CA LEU A 951 -57.08 11.36 -31.67
C LEU A 951 -56.96 11.78 -33.14
N ALA A 952 -57.69 11.11 -34.04
CA ALA A 952 -57.73 11.48 -35.47
C ALA A 952 -58.36 12.87 -35.68
N ALA A 953 -59.43 13.21 -34.96
CA ALA A 953 -60.05 14.53 -34.98
C ALA A 953 -59.12 15.63 -34.42
N ARG A 954 -58.39 15.32 -33.34
CA ARG A 954 -57.38 16.20 -32.71
C ARG A 954 -56.23 16.51 -33.67
N GLU A 955 -55.70 15.50 -34.37
CA GLU A 955 -54.69 15.69 -35.43
C GLU A 955 -55.23 16.53 -36.60
N ALA A 956 -56.47 16.30 -37.03
CA ALA A 956 -57.08 17.06 -38.12
C ALA A 956 -57.29 18.53 -37.74
N ALA A 957 -57.70 18.81 -36.51
CA ALA A 957 -57.85 20.16 -35.97
C ALA A 957 -56.50 20.88 -35.80
N LEU A 958 -55.45 20.16 -35.36
CA LEU A 958 -54.09 20.71 -35.30
C LEU A 958 -53.56 21.07 -36.70
N LYS A 959 -53.84 20.23 -37.71
CA LYS A 959 -53.45 20.47 -39.12
C LYS A 959 -54.27 21.57 -39.80
N SER A 960 -55.47 21.88 -39.33
CA SER A 960 -56.29 23.00 -39.82
C SER A 960 -56.09 24.31 -39.06
N GLY A 961 -55.46 24.26 -37.87
CA GLY A 961 -55.28 25.41 -36.98
C GLY A 961 -56.51 25.79 -36.15
N ASP A 962 -57.56 24.95 -36.13
CA ASP A 962 -58.75 25.20 -35.31
C ASP A 962 -58.54 24.76 -33.87
N LEU A 963 -58.08 25.69 -33.04
CA LEU A 963 -57.87 25.50 -31.60
C LEU A 963 -59.16 25.15 -30.83
N THR A 964 -60.35 25.48 -31.37
CA THR A 964 -61.64 25.16 -30.73
C THR A 964 -62.01 23.71 -30.98
N ALA A 965 -61.87 23.24 -32.22
CA ALA A 965 -62.02 21.83 -32.57
C ALA A 965 -60.94 20.96 -31.89
N PHE A 966 -59.71 21.47 -31.77
CA PHE A 966 -58.63 20.80 -31.06
C PHE A 966 -58.98 20.57 -29.59
N ALA A 967 -59.39 21.62 -28.86
CA ALA A 967 -59.75 21.51 -27.44
C ALA A 967 -60.97 20.59 -27.20
N ALA A 968 -61.91 20.54 -28.16
CA ALA A 968 -63.05 19.60 -28.09
C ALA A 968 -62.61 18.15 -28.29
N ALA A 969 -61.75 17.87 -29.27
CA ALA A 969 -61.23 16.53 -29.56
C ALA A 969 -60.23 16.04 -28.49
N ASP A 970 -59.39 16.92 -27.96
CA ASP A 970 -58.48 16.66 -26.85
C ASP A 970 -59.24 16.21 -25.59
N LYS A 971 -60.32 16.93 -25.23
CA LYS A 971 -61.21 16.48 -24.15
C LYS A 971 -61.89 15.15 -24.46
N GLN A 972 -62.38 14.93 -25.68
CA GLN A 972 -63.00 13.65 -26.06
C GLN A 972 -62.03 12.48 -25.93
N LEU A 973 -60.74 12.69 -26.22
CA LEU A 973 -59.68 11.72 -26.02
C LEU A 973 -59.48 11.43 -24.52
N THR A 974 -59.44 12.44 -23.65
CA THR A 974 -59.37 12.24 -22.19
C THR A 974 -60.60 11.50 -21.65
N ASP A 975 -61.80 11.92 -22.04
CA ASP A 975 -63.07 11.29 -21.63
C ASP A 975 -63.22 9.86 -22.19
N ALA A 976 -62.51 9.50 -23.25
CA ALA A 976 -62.44 8.13 -23.79
C ALA A 976 -61.39 7.27 -23.06
N LEU A 977 -60.18 7.79 -22.84
CA LEU A 977 -59.12 7.08 -22.10
C LEU A 977 -59.50 6.83 -20.63
N ALA A 978 -60.18 7.78 -19.97
CA ALA A 978 -60.72 7.59 -18.63
C ALA A 978 -61.78 6.46 -18.58
N ARG A 979 -62.58 6.30 -19.64
CA ARG A 979 -63.50 5.16 -19.77
C ARG A 979 -62.79 3.85 -20.09
N ALA A 980 -61.69 3.87 -20.84
CA ALA A 980 -60.87 2.68 -21.08
C ALA A 980 -60.29 2.16 -19.75
N LEU A 981 -59.58 3.01 -19.00
CA LEU A 981 -59.00 2.67 -17.71
C LEU A 981 -60.05 2.14 -16.69
N GLN A 982 -61.26 2.70 -16.68
CA GLN A 982 -62.36 2.20 -15.82
C GLN A 982 -62.91 0.83 -16.22
N ASN A 983 -62.69 0.35 -17.45
CA ASN A 983 -63.07 -0.99 -17.92
C ASN A 983 -61.86 -1.94 -18.08
N GLU A 984 -60.65 -1.46 -17.80
CA GLU A 984 -59.40 -2.23 -17.77
C GLU A 984 -59.11 -2.76 -16.35
N GLY A 985 -59.60 -2.07 -15.32
CA GLY A 985 -59.49 -2.46 -13.90
C GLY A 985 -60.74 -3.13 -13.30
N GLN A 986 -61.49 -3.95 -14.04
CA GLN A 986 -62.65 -4.73 -13.55
C GLN A 986 -62.77 -6.15 -14.13
#